data_AF-A0ABD3FDN2-F1
#
_entry.id   AF-A0ABD3FDN2-F1
#
_cell.length_a   1.000
_cell.length_b   1.000
_cell.length_c   1.000
_cell.angle_alpha   90.00
_cell.angle_beta   90.00
_cell.angle_gamma   90.00
#
_symmetry.space_group_name_H-M   'P 1'
#
loop_
_entity.id
_entity.type
_entity.pdbx_description
1 polymer ?
#
loop_
_entity_poly.entity_id
_entity_poly.type
_entity_poly.pdbx_seq_one_letter_code
_entity_poly.pdbx_strand_id
1 'polypeptide(L)'
;MRAWLLLLVFLGVHSHFALGFSCDGGCSGHGACQRVTGRCTCFPGFGGATCAAKLCPTGAAWVDRAWAVDNAHQPAECSAMGRCDRSTGVCTCESGFEGVACERLACPNACSGNGRCISMRDAAVLQDDRNFFVSTTYALWDADKIMGCQCDPGYSGMDCSQRECPKGDDPLTSGVDAVQTITCTCNSCTGTFALSFRGRVTANLFPTSSSTDLETALEALDNIYGVTVSTNAALCSSGGTSTSITFTNNPGDLPKLQVLNNLSGGASVSVATTTTGTRENVYCSNHGTCDFATGVCKCAAGFVSSDGALLTAVGRRADCGFITTGSPPCPTTINGVCDAKGTCTGSPTYSCLCNTGFSGYDCSIRECSNGAAWFDGATAPDTAHAMAQCSGRGTCSTITGGCTCLSPFTGAACDLLRCPAPTIGVTAATCSGRGTCKTIQQLSVEAKDSQGNPLGLSYGATPNTLATWDAGKIQGCDCDTNDYFGPYENAFGDFTGGHDCYARMCPRGADPFEVGKVNEKQTLTCTADGGEFKLTFREETTPVIPYNAAAAQVEATLETLESVRTATITFDSGSVMCSATGVVATVEFTFMQGDVPPLSVDTSALTLTSSTASMVVAELAKGTKANIECSARGVCDRTTGVCACFPYFLSSDGAGGLGRRGDCGYISPYPSVTLS
;
A
#
# COMPACT_ATOMS: atom_id res chain seq x y z
N MET A 1 86.12 -52.99 4.48
CA MET A 1 85.48 -52.59 5.76
C MET A 1 85.58 -51.07 5.85
N ARG A 2 84.60 -50.23 6.18
CA ARG A 2 83.14 -50.27 6.38
C ARG A 2 82.75 -48.77 6.48
N ALA A 3 81.52 -48.44 6.08
CA ALA A 3 80.69 -47.30 6.54
C ALA A 3 81.00 -45.82 6.12
N TRP A 4 80.52 -45.44 4.93
CA TRP A 4 79.46 -44.44 4.63
C TRP A 4 79.40 -43.04 5.31
N LEU A 5 79.64 -42.03 4.45
CA LEU A 5 79.11 -40.66 4.26
C LEU A 5 78.18 -39.94 5.28
N LEU A 6 78.62 -38.72 5.65
CA LEU A 6 77.95 -37.39 5.59
C LEU A 6 76.42 -37.31 5.49
N LEU A 7 75.79 -36.55 6.41
CA LEU A 7 74.68 -35.64 6.05
C LEU A 7 74.60 -34.41 6.98
N LEU A 8 74.40 -33.25 6.34
CA LEU A 8 74.30 -31.90 6.88
C LEU A 8 72.92 -31.57 7.47
N VAL A 9 72.97 -30.68 8.47
CA VAL A 9 71.98 -29.70 8.98
C VAL A 9 70.64 -29.60 8.23
N PHE A 10 69.54 -29.83 8.94
CA PHE A 10 68.21 -29.29 8.61
C PHE A 10 67.68 -28.44 9.79
N LEU A 11 67.78 -27.12 9.66
CA LEU A 11 66.92 -26.15 10.34
C LEU A 11 65.61 -26.10 9.53
N GLY A 12 64.60 -26.85 9.99
CA GLY A 12 63.25 -26.84 9.42
C GLY A 12 62.43 -25.67 9.97
N VAL A 13 62.22 -24.66 9.13
CA VAL A 13 61.26 -23.57 9.33
C VAL A 13 59.85 -24.19 9.45
N HIS A 14 59.17 -23.96 10.57
CA HIS A 14 57.74 -24.26 10.69
C HIS A 14 56.95 -23.24 9.85
N SER A 15 56.85 -23.51 8.56
CA SER A 15 55.91 -22.80 7.69
C SER A 15 54.50 -23.27 8.04
N HIS A 16 53.84 -22.53 8.94
CA HIS A 16 52.38 -22.50 8.97
C HIS A 16 51.92 -22.00 7.59
N PHE A 17 51.60 -22.92 6.68
CA PHE A 17 50.69 -22.62 5.58
C PHE A 17 49.34 -22.31 6.21
N ALA A 18 49.15 -21.06 6.63
CA ALA A 18 47.82 -20.53 6.83
C ALA A 18 47.18 -20.54 5.43
N LEU A 19 46.27 -21.47 5.20
CA LEU A 19 45.29 -21.36 4.12
C LEU A 19 44.48 -20.10 4.41
N GLY A 20 44.98 -18.95 3.98
CA GLY A 20 44.20 -17.72 3.99
C GLY A 20 43.08 -17.94 3.00
N PHE A 21 41.87 -18.20 3.49
CA PHE A 21 40.66 -18.20 2.67
C PHE A 21 40.55 -16.81 2.05
N SER A 22 40.93 -16.71 0.78
CA SER A 22 40.91 -15.45 0.04
C SER A 22 39.46 -15.12 -0.26
N CYS A 23 39.04 -13.89 0.04
CA CYS A 23 37.81 -13.37 -0.56
C CYS A 23 38.08 -13.27 -2.06
N ASP A 24 37.51 -14.18 -2.87
CA ASP A 24 37.66 -14.13 -4.32
C ASP A 24 37.32 -12.72 -4.84
N GLY A 25 38.23 -12.13 -5.61
CA GLY A 25 38.08 -10.78 -6.17
C GLY A 25 38.03 -9.63 -5.15
N GLY A 26 38.36 -9.84 -3.87
CA GLY A 26 38.43 -8.79 -2.86
C GLY A 26 37.06 -8.19 -2.51
N CYS A 27 36.05 -9.04 -2.28
CA CYS A 27 34.67 -8.59 -1.99
C CYS A 27 34.11 -7.69 -3.11
N SER A 28 34.43 -8.06 -4.35
CA SER A 28 34.04 -7.33 -5.57
C SER A 28 34.49 -5.86 -5.59
N GLY A 29 35.47 -5.47 -4.76
CA GLY A 29 35.86 -4.07 -4.58
C GLY A 29 34.85 -3.20 -3.80
N HIS A 30 33.80 -3.82 -3.26
CA HIS A 30 32.68 -3.15 -2.58
C HIS A 30 32.54 -3.57 -1.11
N GLY A 31 33.61 -4.09 -0.51
CA GLY A 31 33.64 -4.44 0.89
C GLY A 31 35.04 -4.68 1.43
N ALA A 32 35.12 -4.81 2.75
CA ALA A 32 36.33 -5.21 3.45
C ALA A 32 36.34 -6.74 3.66
N CYS A 33 37.48 -7.36 3.35
CA CYS A 33 37.67 -8.81 3.50
C CYS A 33 38.28 -9.15 4.87
N GLN A 34 37.60 -10.00 5.63
CA GLN A 34 38.14 -10.63 6.83
C GLN A 34 39.02 -11.81 6.45
N ARG A 35 40.35 -11.59 6.39
CA ARG A 35 41.34 -12.54 5.86
C ARG A 35 41.43 -13.90 6.58
N VAL A 36 40.90 -14.01 7.80
CA VAL A 36 40.91 -15.26 8.58
C VAL A 36 39.76 -16.18 8.17
N THR A 37 38.59 -15.60 7.87
CA THR A 37 37.35 -16.35 7.59
C THR A 37 36.94 -16.32 6.13
N GLY A 38 37.54 -15.43 5.33
CA GLY A 38 37.15 -15.17 3.94
C GLY A 38 35.84 -14.41 3.80
N ARG A 39 35.32 -13.81 4.90
CA ARG A 39 34.02 -13.13 4.92
C ARG A 39 34.13 -11.67 4.49
N CYS A 40 33.15 -11.22 3.73
CA CYS A 40 33.03 -9.82 3.31
C CYS A 40 32.11 -9.00 4.22
N THR A 41 32.54 -7.79 4.56
CA THR A 41 31.70 -6.74 5.13
C THR A 41 31.48 -5.67 4.08
N CYS A 42 30.25 -5.54 3.58
CA CYS A 42 29.95 -4.67 2.46
C CYS A 42 29.90 -3.19 2.84
N PHE A 43 30.32 -2.35 1.90
CA PHE A 43 30.13 -0.90 2.00
C PHE A 43 28.64 -0.54 1.82
N PRO A 44 28.19 0.65 2.28
CA PRO A 44 26.81 1.09 2.11
C PRO A 44 26.34 1.00 0.65
N GLY A 45 25.12 0.51 0.46
CA GLY A 45 24.53 0.30 -0.87
C GLY A 45 24.87 -1.04 -1.53
N PHE A 46 25.70 -1.87 -0.90
CA PHE A 46 26.05 -3.21 -1.38
C PHE A 46 25.71 -4.29 -0.34
N GLY A 47 25.45 -5.51 -0.82
CA GLY A 47 25.06 -6.64 0.00
C GLY A 47 25.41 -7.99 -0.63
N GLY A 48 24.96 -9.05 0.04
CA GLY A 48 25.30 -10.43 -0.31
C GLY A 48 26.70 -10.86 0.16
N ALA A 49 27.03 -12.14 -0.01
CA ALA A 49 28.25 -12.74 0.52
C ALA A 49 29.55 -12.19 -0.11
N THR A 50 29.48 -11.64 -1.33
CA THR A 50 30.63 -11.08 -2.07
C THR A 50 30.59 -9.56 -2.23
N CYS A 51 29.57 -8.89 -1.68
CA CYS A 51 29.31 -7.45 -1.91
C CYS A 51 29.12 -7.05 -3.38
N ALA A 52 28.86 -8.02 -4.27
CA ALA A 52 28.59 -7.75 -5.69
C ALA A 52 27.18 -7.20 -5.92
N ALA A 53 26.22 -7.53 -5.04
CA ALA A 53 24.82 -7.13 -5.21
C ALA A 53 24.62 -5.71 -4.68
N LYS A 54 23.95 -4.86 -5.45
CA LYS A 54 23.45 -3.57 -5.00
C LYS A 54 22.16 -3.75 -4.22
N LEU A 55 22.02 -2.93 -3.18
CA LEU A 55 20.79 -2.79 -2.41
C LEU A 55 19.87 -1.80 -3.13
N CYS A 56 18.59 -2.15 -3.22
CA CYS A 56 17.60 -1.23 -3.76
C CYS A 56 17.09 -0.29 -2.67
N PRO A 57 16.56 0.89 -3.06
CA PRO A 57 15.98 1.81 -2.10
C PRO A 57 14.77 1.19 -1.39
N THR A 58 14.56 1.64 -0.16
CA THR A 58 13.44 1.22 0.69
C THR A 58 12.46 2.36 0.86
N GLY A 59 11.17 2.04 0.86
CA GLY A 59 10.09 2.97 1.20
C GLY A 59 9.06 2.28 2.10
N ALA A 60 8.11 3.04 2.64
CA ALA A 60 7.01 2.44 3.42
C ALA A 60 6.31 1.37 2.59
N ALA A 61 6.18 0.15 3.12
CA ALA A 61 5.57 -0.96 2.39
C ALA A 61 4.13 -0.63 2.01
N TRP A 62 3.74 -0.99 0.78
CA TRP A 62 2.32 -0.98 0.40
C TRP A 62 1.54 -2.03 1.18
N VAL A 63 2.16 -3.17 1.43
CA VAL A 63 1.57 -4.29 2.14
C VAL A 63 2.64 -4.98 2.97
N ASP A 64 2.33 -5.17 4.25
CA ASP A 64 3.11 -5.91 5.22
C ASP A 64 2.19 -6.45 6.32
N ARG A 65 2.77 -7.22 7.25
CA ARG A 65 2.08 -7.64 8.47
C ARG A 65 2.22 -6.53 9.50
N ALA A 66 1.17 -6.23 10.24
CA ALA A 66 1.25 -5.27 11.34
C ALA A 66 2.31 -5.70 12.37
N TRP A 67 3.05 -4.72 12.89
CA TRP A 67 4.08 -4.92 13.92
C TRP A 67 3.59 -4.48 15.31
N ALA A 68 2.49 -3.73 15.36
CA ALA A 68 1.67 -3.49 16.54
C ALA A 68 0.21 -3.30 16.10
N VAL A 69 -0.74 -3.29 17.03
CA VAL A 69 -2.17 -3.09 16.69
C VAL A 69 -2.32 -1.78 15.91
N ASP A 70 -2.98 -1.87 14.74
CA ASP A 70 -3.21 -0.75 13.81
C ASP A 70 -1.93 -0.03 13.34
N ASN A 71 -0.76 -0.70 13.42
CA ASN A 71 0.52 -0.17 12.95
C ASN A 71 1.16 -1.15 11.95
N ALA A 72 1.21 -0.72 10.68
CA ALA A 72 1.79 -1.43 9.54
C ALA A 72 2.74 -0.49 8.75
N HIS A 73 3.06 -0.81 7.50
CA HIS A 73 3.88 -0.05 6.56
C HIS A 73 5.35 0.14 6.95
N GLN A 74 5.97 -0.89 7.53
CA GLN A 74 7.42 -0.90 7.78
C GLN A 74 8.22 -0.64 6.48
N PRO A 75 9.41 -0.02 6.55
CA PRO A 75 10.26 0.17 5.38
C PRO A 75 10.58 -1.17 4.70
N ALA A 76 10.29 -1.27 3.41
CA ALA A 76 10.54 -2.44 2.59
C ALA A 76 11.30 -2.07 1.31
N GLU A 77 12.15 -2.99 0.85
CA GLU A 77 12.84 -2.85 -0.44
C GLU A 77 11.80 -2.73 -1.56
N CYS A 78 11.97 -1.73 -2.42
CA CYS A 78 10.99 -1.38 -3.46
C CYS A 78 9.56 -1.26 -2.91
N SER A 79 9.41 -0.80 -1.65
CA SER A 79 8.12 -0.61 -0.95
C SER A 79 7.21 -1.83 -0.99
N ALA A 80 7.78 -3.03 -1.08
CA ALA A 80 7.03 -4.27 -1.31
C ALA A 80 6.10 -4.21 -2.54
N MET A 81 6.49 -3.50 -3.60
CA MET A 81 5.70 -3.32 -4.83
C MET A 81 6.58 -3.18 -6.08
N GLY A 82 7.66 -3.96 -6.13
CA GLY A 82 8.56 -3.98 -7.27
C GLY A 82 9.71 -4.96 -7.09
N ARG A 83 10.37 -5.31 -8.19
CA ARG A 83 11.52 -6.21 -8.21
C ARG A 83 12.82 -5.43 -8.20
N CYS A 84 13.72 -5.75 -7.27
CA CYS A 84 15.04 -5.16 -7.21
C CYS A 84 16.01 -5.80 -8.21
N ASP A 85 16.57 -5.02 -9.14
CA ASP A 85 17.71 -5.45 -9.94
C ASP A 85 19.01 -5.29 -9.13
N ARG A 86 19.56 -6.43 -8.70
CA ARG A 86 20.79 -6.49 -7.88
C ARG A 86 22.05 -6.02 -8.61
N SER A 87 22.05 -5.90 -9.92
CA SER A 87 23.21 -5.39 -10.67
C SER A 87 23.24 -3.84 -10.72
N THR A 88 22.07 -3.21 -10.72
CA THR A 88 21.92 -1.76 -10.84
C THR A 88 21.51 -1.07 -9.54
N GLY A 89 20.83 -1.78 -8.63
CA GLY A 89 20.22 -1.22 -7.42
C GLY A 89 18.92 -0.49 -7.69
N VAL A 90 18.30 -0.73 -8.86
CA VAL A 90 17.07 -0.04 -9.31
C VAL A 90 15.86 -0.95 -9.15
N CYS A 91 14.76 -0.40 -8.64
CA CYS A 91 13.48 -1.08 -8.56
C CYS A 91 12.74 -1.04 -9.90
N THR A 92 12.28 -2.21 -10.36
CA THR A 92 11.29 -2.32 -11.43
C THR A 92 9.92 -2.42 -10.80
N CYS A 93 9.13 -1.35 -10.88
CA CYS A 93 7.83 -1.27 -10.22
C CYS A 93 6.75 -2.09 -10.90
N GLU A 94 5.79 -2.55 -10.11
CA GLU A 94 4.57 -3.13 -10.65
C GLU A 94 3.75 -2.09 -11.44
N SER A 95 2.93 -2.57 -12.38
CA SER A 95 2.11 -1.69 -13.22
C SER A 95 1.20 -0.80 -12.38
N GLY A 96 1.31 0.51 -12.59
CA GLY A 96 0.55 1.53 -11.85
C GLY A 96 1.25 2.04 -10.59
N PHE A 97 2.49 1.62 -10.34
CA PHE A 97 3.36 2.16 -9.31
C PHE A 97 4.58 2.82 -9.92
N GLU A 98 5.12 3.81 -9.23
CA GLU A 98 6.31 4.55 -9.62
C GLU A 98 7.06 5.08 -8.38
N GLY A 99 8.13 5.84 -8.62
CA GLY A 99 9.07 6.26 -7.60
C GLY A 99 10.33 5.39 -7.60
N VAL A 100 11.37 5.85 -6.92
CA VAL A 100 12.67 5.15 -6.93
C VAL A 100 12.61 3.82 -6.21
N ALA A 101 11.69 3.68 -5.26
CA ALA A 101 11.37 2.50 -4.49
C ALA A 101 9.93 2.03 -4.72
N CYS A 102 9.28 2.38 -5.83
CA CYS A 102 7.89 2.01 -6.12
C CYS A 102 6.90 2.45 -5.02
N GLU A 103 7.23 3.53 -4.33
CA GLU A 103 6.60 3.98 -3.10
C GLU A 103 5.27 4.70 -3.31
N ARG A 104 4.91 5.07 -4.54
CA ARG A 104 3.69 5.81 -4.85
C ARG A 104 2.97 5.25 -6.07
N LEU A 105 1.66 5.47 -6.15
CA LEU A 105 0.87 5.18 -7.34
C LEU A 105 1.28 6.12 -8.48
N ALA A 106 1.30 5.62 -9.71
CA ALA A 106 1.35 6.49 -10.88
C ALA A 106 0.00 7.19 -11.04
N CYS A 107 0.01 8.45 -11.47
CA CYS A 107 -1.24 9.12 -11.81
C CYS A 107 -1.93 8.43 -12.99
N PRO A 108 -3.26 8.26 -12.94
CA PRO A 108 -4.03 7.66 -14.03
C PRO A 108 -3.69 8.29 -15.37
N ASN A 109 -3.20 7.49 -16.32
CA ASN A 109 -2.84 7.91 -17.68
C ASN A 109 -2.00 9.21 -17.76
N ALA A 110 -1.16 9.47 -16.75
CA ALA A 110 -0.42 10.74 -16.62
C ALA A 110 -1.34 11.98 -16.74
N CYS A 111 -2.53 11.90 -16.17
CA CYS A 111 -3.59 12.91 -16.24
C CYS A 111 -3.97 13.31 -17.67
N SER A 112 -3.79 12.38 -18.62
CA SER A 112 -4.10 12.54 -20.05
C SER A 112 -3.49 13.79 -20.70
N GLY A 113 -2.45 14.37 -20.08
CA GLY A 113 -1.89 15.66 -20.49
C GLY A 113 -2.77 16.89 -20.25
N ASN A 114 -3.92 16.75 -19.57
CA ASN A 114 -4.85 17.86 -19.24
C ASN A 114 -5.00 18.05 -17.73
N GLY A 115 -3.91 17.86 -16.99
CA GLY A 115 -3.89 18.05 -15.56
C GLY A 115 -2.52 17.80 -14.96
N ARG A 116 -2.42 18.11 -13.67
CA ARG A 116 -1.21 17.91 -12.86
C ARG A 116 -1.37 16.68 -11.98
N CYS A 117 -0.35 15.82 -11.98
CA CYS A 117 -0.23 14.74 -11.01
C CYS A 117 0.16 15.29 -9.63
N ILE A 118 -0.64 15.01 -8.61
CA ILE A 118 -0.42 15.49 -7.24
C ILE A 118 -0.72 14.41 -6.20
N SER A 119 -0.12 14.52 -5.02
CA SER A 119 -0.40 13.62 -3.89
C SER A 119 -1.62 14.09 -3.09
N MET A 120 -2.13 13.24 -2.18
CA MET A 120 -3.19 13.65 -1.25
C MET A 120 -2.73 14.77 -0.31
N ARG A 121 -1.46 14.77 0.13
CA ARG A 121 -0.87 15.87 0.91
C ARG A 121 -0.98 17.19 0.17
N ASP A 122 -0.55 17.19 -1.09
CA ASP A 122 -0.58 18.39 -1.93
C ASP A 122 -2.03 18.81 -2.19
N ALA A 123 -2.91 17.87 -2.53
CA ALA A 123 -4.34 18.13 -2.73
C ALA A 123 -5.03 18.74 -1.50
N ALA A 124 -4.61 18.37 -0.29
CA ALA A 124 -5.18 18.90 0.94
C ALA A 124 -4.83 20.39 1.17
N VAL A 125 -3.63 20.83 0.78
CA VAL A 125 -3.19 22.22 0.98
C VAL A 125 -3.53 23.11 -0.20
N LEU A 126 -3.58 22.55 -1.42
CA LEU A 126 -3.94 23.26 -2.64
C LEU A 126 -5.43 23.58 -2.62
N GLN A 127 -5.79 24.85 -2.43
CA GLN A 127 -7.14 25.34 -2.69
C GLN A 127 -7.14 26.07 -4.03
N ASP A 128 -7.80 25.50 -5.04
CA ASP A 128 -7.78 26.01 -6.42
C ASP A 128 -9.18 26.32 -6.96
N ASP A 129 -10.16 26.41 -6.04
CA ASP A 129 -11.57 26.76 -6.28
C ASP A 129 -12.27 26.01 -7.42
N ARG A 130 -11.70 24.89 -7.88
CA ARG A 130 -12.24 24.02 -8.93
C ARG A 130 -12.15 22.54 -8.57
N ASN A 131 -10.94 22.04 -8.29
CA ASN A 131 -10.70 20.65 -7.91
C ASN A 131 -10.76 20.50 -6.39
N PHE A 132 -10.26 21.51 -5.67
CA PHE A 132 -10.12 21.51 -4.21
C PHE A 132 -10.65 22.82 -3.63
N PHE A 133 -11.68 22.70 -2.80
CA PHE A 133 -12.44 23.84 -2.28
C PHE A 133 -12.07 24.22 -0.83
N VAL A 134 -11.36 23.33 -0.14
CA VAL A 134 -10.95 23.48 1.25
C VAL A 134 -9.43 23.34 1.31
N SER A 135 -8.77 24.20 2.09
CA SER A 135 -7.36 24.03 2.46
C SER A 135 -7.29 23.45 3.87
N THR A 136 -6.61 22.32 4.02
CA THR A 136 -6.47 21.56 5.26
C THR A 136 -5.14 20.78 5.24
N THR A 137 -4.92 19.91 6.22
CA THR A 137 -3.76 19.02 6.29
C THR A 137 -4.16 17.57 6.04
N TYR A 138 -3.28 16.82 5.37
CA TYR A 138 -3.37 15.37 5.26
C TYR A 138 -1.97 14.77 5.47
N ALA A 139 -1.80 14.00 6.55
CA ALA A 139 -0.52 13.52 7.05
C ALA A 139 -0.53 12.04 7.43
N LEU A 140 -1.58 11.30 7.06
CA LEU A 140 -1.63 9.84 7.19
C LEU A 140 -0.57 9.15 6.31
N TRP A 141 -0.38 7.84 6.52
CA TRP A 141 0.70 7.05 5.93
C TRP A 141 0.73 7.10 4.38
N ASP A 142 -0.44 7.31 3.78
CA ASP A 142 -0.71 7.28 2.35
C ASP A 142 -0.65 8.67 1.69
N ALA A 143 -0.43 9.73 2.48
CA ALA A 143 -0.49 11.12 2.05
C ALA A 143 0.40 11.44 0.83
N ASP A 144 1.56 10.81 0.73
CA ASP A 144 2.52 10.96 -0.37
C ASP A 144 2.60 9.71 -1.28
N LYS A 145 1.77 8.70 -1.01
CA LYS A 145 1.74 7.42 -1.74
C LYS A 145 0.59 7.36 -2.73
N ILE A 146 -0.58 7.91 -2.37
CA ILE A 146 -1.72 7.98 -3.28
C ILE A 146 -1.63 9.26 -4.12
N MET A 147 -1.59 9.06 -5.43
CA MET A 147 -1.48 10.12 -6.42
C MET A 147 -2.75 10.23 -7.24
N GLY A 148 -3.16 11.44 -7.61
CA GLY A 148 -4.29 11.68 -8.48
C GLY A 148 -4.11 12.93 -9.33
N CYS A 149 -5.14 13.25 -10.09
CA CYS A 149 -5.08 14.30 -11.08
C CYS A 149 -5.85 15.54 -10.63
N GLN A 150 -5.16 16.67 -10.61
CA GLN A 150 -5.77 18.00 -10.58
C GLN A 150 -6.04 18.40 -12.04
N CYS A 151 -7.31 18.46 -12.44
CA CYS A 151 -7.65 18.69 -13.84
C CYS A 151 -7.60 20.17 -14.23
N ASP A 152 -7.16 20.40 -15.47
CA ASP A 152 -7.14 21.71 -16.11
C ASP A 152 -8.57 22.22 -16.40
N PRO A 153 -8.75 23.54 -16.62
CA PRO A 153 -10.05 24.11 -16.95
C PRO A 153 -10.73 23.38 -18.13
N GLY A 154 -11.98 22.96 -17.93
CA GLY A 154 -12.78 22.28 -18.96
C GLY A 154 -12.51 20.78 -19.08
N TYR A 155 -11.68 20.22 -18.20
CA TYR A 155 -11.43 18.78 -18.09
C TYR A 155 -11.86 18.26 -16.72
N SER A 156 -12.27 17.00 -16.70
CA SER A 156 -12.77 16.31 -15.50
C SER A 156 -12.53 14.80 -15.62
N GLY A 157 -13.04 14.05 -14.65
CA GLY A 157 -12.82 12.62 -14.55
C GLY A 157 -11.50 12.29 -13.83
N MET A 158 -11.29 11.00 -13.55
CA MET A 158 -10.19 10.54 -12.71
C MET A 158 -8.78 10.78 -13.31
N ASP A 159 -8.69 10.88 -14.63
CA ASP A 159 -7.45 11.03 -15.39
C ASP A 159 -7.48 12.27 -16.30
N CYS A 160 -8.43 13.18 -16.08
CA CYS A 160 -8.63 14.39 -16.88
C CYS A 160 -8.82 14.15 -18.39
N SER A 161 -9.31 12.96 -18.78
CA SER A 161 -9.65 12.66 -20.18
C SER A 161 -11.02 13.18 -20.60
N GLN A 162 -11.92 13.43 -19.64
CA GLN A 162 -13.30 13.83 -19.93
C GLN A 162 -13.41 15.35 -20.04
N ARG A 163 -14.21 15.84 -20.97
CA ARG A 163 -14.60 17.25 -21.07
C ARG A 163 -15.68 17.57 -20.03
N GLU A 164 -15.55 18.70 -19.36
CA GLU A 164 -16.60 19.19 -18.47
C GLU A 164 -17.73 19.83 -19.29
N CYS A 165 -18.96 19.31 -19.17
CA CYS A 165 -20.12 19.96 -19.78
C CYS A 165 -20.58 21.17 -18.96
N PRO A 166 -21.25 22.14 -19.61
CA PRO A 166 -21.95 23.21 -18.91
C PRO A 166 -22.91 22.63 -17.87
N LYS A 167 -22.76 23.10 -16.63
CA LYS A 167 -23.71 22.87 -15.56
C LYS A 167 -24.72 24.00 -15.54
N GLY A 168 -25.88 23.81 -14.93
CA GLY A 168 -26.85 24.88 -14.77
C GLY A 168 -28.01 24.59 -13.83
N ASP A 169 -28.89 25.59 -13.76
CA ASP A 169 -30.06 25.65 -12.90
C ASP A 169 -31.23 24.97 -13.58
N ASP A 170 -32.01 24.19 -12.84
CA ASP A 170 -33.22 23.60 -13.38
C ASP A 170 -34.31 24.70 -13.41
N PRO A 171 -34.75 25.17 -14.59
CA PRO A 171 -35.71 26.27 -14.71
C PRO A 171 -37.10 26.00 -14.13
N LEU A 172 -37.39 24.76 -13.75
CA LEU A 172 -38.66 24.35 -13.15
C LEU A 172 -38.62 24.29 -11.62
N THR A 173 -37.47 24.58 -11.02
CA THR A 173 -37.27 24.57 -9.58
C THR A 173 -37.11 25.98 -9.04
N SER A 174 -37.11 26.10 -7.71
CA SER A 174 -36.91 27.38 -7.03
C SER A 174 -35.65 27.30 -6.18
N GLY A 175 -34.86 28.37 -6.18
CA GLY A 175 -33.73 28.51 -5.29
C GLY A 175 -33.34 29.97 -5.10
N VAL A 176 -32.22 30.19 -4.41
CA VAL A 176 -31.66 31.52 -4.18
C VAL A 176 -30.25 31.62 -4.74
N ASP A 177 -29.89 32.81 -5.19
CA ASP A 177 -28.55 33.13 -5.65
C ASP A 177 -27.54 33.08 -4.51
N ALA A 178 -26.32 32.64 -4.84
CA ALA A 178 -25.20 32.74 -3.92
C ALA A 178 -24.82 34.22 -3.74
N VAL A 179 -24.61 34.63 -2.50
CA VAL A 179 -24.12 35.97 -2.16
C VAL A 179 -22.81 35.84 -1.41
N GLN A 180 -21.79 36.54 -1.89
CA GLN A 180 -20.52 36.69 -1.22
C GLN A 180 -20.29 38.15 -0.87
N THR A 181 -19.62 38.42 0.24
CA THR A 181 -19.27 39.77 0.68
C THR A 181 -17.77 39.91 0.75
N ILE A 182 -17.25 40.94 0.09
CA ILE A 182 -15.86 41.37 0.19
C ILE A 182 -15.77 42.46 1.26
N THR A 183 -14.87 42.29 2.21
CA THR A 183 -14.52 43.31 3.22
C THR A 183 -13.11 43.77 2.96
N CYS A 184 -12.93 45.07 2.72
CA CYS A 184 -11.61 45.67 2.52
C CYS A 184 -11.35 46.81 3.51
N THR A 185 -10.23 46.69 4.21
CA THR A 185 -9.70 47.73 5.12
C THR A 185 -8.38 48.24 4.55
N CYS A 186 -8.30 49.55 4.34
CA CYS A 186 -7.11 50.24 3.84
C CYS A 186 -6.97 51.59 4.52
N ASN A 187 -5.88 51.80 5.26
CA ASN A 187 -5.52 53.10 5.81
C ASN A 187 -4.21 53.57 5.17
N SER A 188 -4.30 54.49 4.20
CA SER A 188 -3.14 54.99 3.45
C SER A 188 -2.32 53.89 2.76
N CYS A 189 -2.99 52.82 2.30
CA CYS A 189 -2.34 51.73 1.59
C CYS A 189 -2.06 52.10 0.12
N THR A 190 -1.09 51.41 -0.48
CA THR A 190 -0.79 51.47 -1.91
C THR A 190 -0.84 50.06 -2.51
N GLY A 191 -0.84 49.96 -3.84
CA GLY A 191 -0.86 48.70 -4.56
C GLY A 191 -2.26 48.34 -5.07
N THR A 192 -2.44 47.07 -5.37
CA THR A 192 -3.69 46.53 -5.95
C THR A 192 -4.03 45.19 -5.32
N PHE A 193 -5.25 44.74 -5.55
CA PHE A 193 -5.64 43.36 -5.33
C PHE A 193 -6.42 42.85 -6.55
N ALA A 194 -6.51 41.53 -6.71
CA ALA A 194 -7.38 40.92 -7.72
C ALA A 194 -8.20 39.81 -7.07
N LEU A 195 -9.31 39.45 -7.70
CA LEU A 195 -10.15 38.33 -7.28
C LEU A 195 -9.97 37.20 -8.29
N SER A 196 -9.93 35.96 -7.78
CA SER A 196 -9.93 34.76 -8.60
C SER A 196 -11.22 33.98 -8.38
N PHE A 197 -11.79 33.49 -9.47
CA PHE A 197 -12.91 32.55 -9.48
C PHE A 197 -12.61 31.40 -10.43
N ARG A 198 -12.54 30.17 -9.92
CA ARG A 198 -12.26 28.94 -10.69
C ARG A 198 -11.04 29.11 -11.60
N GLY A 199 -9.95 29.65 -11.05
CA GLY A 199 -8.70 29.94 -11.76
C GLY A 199 -8.73 31.07 -12.80
N ARG A 200 -9.81 31.87 -12.87
CA ARG A 200 -9.87 33.10 -13.68
C ARG A 200 -9.69 34.31 -12.78
N VAL A 201 -8.75 35.18 -13.14
CA VAL A 201 -8.34 36.32 -12.32
C VAL A 201 -8.83 37.62 -12.94
N THR A 202 -9.45 38.48 -12.13
CA THR A 202 -9.91 39.80 -12.56
C THR A 202 -8.74 40.70 -12.95
N ALA A 203 -9.03 41.79 -13.65
CA ALA A 203 -8.09 42.91 -13.68
C ALA A 203 -7.76 43.40 -12.26
N ASN A 204 -6.60 44.04 -12.09
CA ASN A 204 -6.20 44.63 -10.82
C ASN A 204 -7.19 45.72 -10.38
N LEU A 205 -7.68 45.59 -9.15
CA LEU A 205 -8.54 46.54 -8.47
C LEU A 205 -7.72 47.40 -7.50
N PHE A 206 -8.12 48.66 -7.37
CA PHE A 206 -7.49 49.63 -6.48
C PHE A 206 -8.33 49.81 -5.21
N PRO A 207 -7.74 50.26 -4.10
CA PRO A 207 -8.50 50.60 -2.90
C PRO A 207 -9.62 51.61 -3.14
N THR A 208 -9.42 52.49 -4.12
CA THR A 208 -10.36 53.53 -4.56
C THR A 208 -11.32 53.09 -5.65
N SER A 209 -11.23 51.85 -6.15
CA SER A 209 -12.17 51.33 -7.14
C SER A 209 -13.59 51.37 -6.57
N SER A 210 -14.57 51.60 -7.44
CA SER A 210 -16.00 51.62 -7.11
C SER A 210 -16.62 50.22 -7.20
N SER A 211 -17.86 50.06 -6.72
CA SER A 211 -18.64 48.83 -6.95
C SER A 211 -18.84 48.52 -8.44
N THR A 212 -18.94 49.54 -9.30
CA THR A 212 -19.07 49.38 -10.76
C THR A 212 -17.79 48.86 -11.40
N ASP A 213 -16.62 49.30 -10.91
CA ASP A 213 -15.34 48.77 -11.37
C ASP A 213 -15.19 47.29 -10.99
N LEU A 214 -15.63 46.92 -9.78
CA LEU A 214 -15.66 45.53 -9.32
C LEU A 214 -16.60 44.67 -10.17
N GLU A 215 -17.82 45.14 -10.43
CA GLU A 215 -18.80 44.46 -11.28
C GLU A 215 -18.22 44.22 -12.68
N THR A 216 -17.69 45.27 -13.31
CA THR A 216 -17.04 45.19 -14.63
C THR A 216 -15.86 44.20 -14.63
N ALA A 217 -15.05 44.18 -13.58
CA ALA A 217 -13.89 43.30 -13.48
C ALA A 217 -14.29 41.82 -13.31
N LEU A 218 -15.40 41.54 -12.62
CA LEU A 218 -15.95 40.20 -12.45
C LEU A 218 -16.63 39.71 -13.73
N GLU A 219 -17.45 40.54 -14.38
CA GLU A 219 -18.13 40.20 -15.64
C GLU A 219 -17.17 40.04 -16.83
N ALA A 220 -15.94 40.54 -16.72
CA ALA A 220 -14.89 40.29 -17.69
C ALA A 220 -14.35 38.85 -17.64
N LEU A 221 -14.65 38.07 -16.60
CA LEU A 221 -14.26 36.67 -16.50
C LEU A 221 -15.20 35.78 -17.33
N ASP A 222 -14.63 34.93 -18.19
CA ASP A 222 -15.38 34.04 -19.09
C ASP A 222 -16.24 32.97 -18.37
N ASN A 223 -16.04 32.80 -17.07
CA ASN A 223 -16.74 31.84 -16.22
C ASN A 223 -17.69 32.50 -15.20
N ILE A 224 -17.87 33.82 -15.26
CA ILE A 224 -18.92 34.57 -14.58
C ILE A 224 -19.91 35.04 -15.66
N TYR A 225 -21.16 34.60 -15.55
CA TYR A 225 -22.19 34.89 -16.55
C TYR A 225 -23.03 36.12 -16.20
N GLY A 226 -22.95 36.59 -14.96
CA GLY A 226 -23.71 37.75 -14.48
C GLY A 226 -23.65 37.86 -12.95
N VAL A 227 -23.42 39.09 -12.48
CA VAL A 227 -23.38 39.44 -11.06
C VAL A 227 -24.13 40.75 -10.84
N THR A 228 -24.49 41.03 -9.59
CA THR A 228 -24.92 42.36 -9.16
C THR A 228 -24.13 42.74 -7.91
N VAL A 229 -23.55 43.93 -7.91
CA VAL A 229 -22.71 44.42 -6.81
C VAL A 229 -23.42 45.55 -6.05
N SER A 230 -23.48 45.44 -4.71
CA SER A 230 -24.08 46.49 -3.88
C SER A 230 -23.34 47.82 -4.06
N THR A 231 -24.08 48.91 -4.21
CA THR A 231 -23.49 50.23 -4.50
C THR A 231 -22.67 50.76 -3.33
N ASN A 232 -21.38 50.95 -3.58
CA ASN A 232 -20.44 51.55 -2.63
C ASN A 232 -19.49 52.51 -3.37
N ALA A 233 -19.23 53.68 -2.78
CA ALA A 233 -18.41 54.73 -3.40
C ALA A 233 -16.94 54.32 -3.58
N ALA A 234 -16.38 53.56 -2.64
CA ALA A 234 -15.04 52.97 -2.73
C ALA A 234 -15.04 51.57 -2.08
N LEU A 235 -14.28 50.64 -2.65
CA LEU A 235 -14.21 49.25 -2.16
C LEU A 235 -13.50 49.14 -0.80
N CYS A 236 -12.56 50.03 -0.49
CA CYS A 236 -11.80 50.00 0.74
C CYS A 236 -11.95 51.31 1.54
N SER A 237 -11.92 51.21 2.87
CA SER A 237 -11.84 52.37 3.76
C SER A 237 -10.99 52.09 4.99
N SER A 238 -10.63 53.13 5.75
CA SER A 238 -9.84 52.97 6.98
C SER A 238 -10.58 52.22 8.09
N GLY A 239 -11.92 52.23 8.07
CA GLY A 239 -12.77 51.50 9.02
C GLY A 239 -13.24 50.13 8.52
N GLY A 240 -12.88 49.75 7.29
CA GLY A 240 -13.40 48.58 6.61
C GLY A 240 -14.71 48.88 5.88
N THR A 241 -14.75 48.64 4.57
CA THR A 241 -15.99 48.69 3.77
C THR A 241 -16.35 47.27 3.35
N SER A 242 -17.64 46.92 3.44
CA SER A 242 -18.16 45.65 2.96
C SER A 242 -19.04 45.87 1.72
N THR A 243 -18.74 45.13 0.65
CA THR A 243 -19.49 45.15 -0.61
C THR A 243 -20.03 43.76 -0.88
N SER A 244 -21.34 43.63 -1.09
CA SER A 244 -21.97 42.35 -1.42
C SER A 244 -22.00 42.13 -2.93
N ILE A 245 -21.78 40.89 -3.33
CA ILE A 245 -21.76 40.39 -4.71
C ILE A 245 -22.80 39.28 -4.77
N THR A 246 -23.87 39.49 -5.52
CA THR A 246 -24.89 38.48 -5.81
C THR A 246 -24.57 37.86 -7.17
N PHE A 247 -24.44 36.53 -7.22
CA PHE A 247 -24.20 35.80 -8.46
C PHE A 247 -25.51 35.44 -9.15
N THR A 248 -26.01 36.35 -9.98
CA THR A 248 -27.35 36.25 -10.59
C THR A 248 -27.43 35.15 -11.65
N ASN A 249 -26.32 34.83 -12.32
CA ASN A 249 -26.30 33.91 -13.47
C ASN A 249 -25.36 32.71 -13.27
N ASN A 250 -24.81 32.54 -12.06
CA ASN A 250 -23.98 31.41 -11.67
C ASN A 250 -24.69 30.65 -10.54
N PRO A 251 -25.55 29.66 -10.86
CA PRO A 251 -26.29 28.92 -9.85
C PRO A 251 -25.38 27.95 -9.05
N GLY A 252 -25.90 27.43 -7.93
CA GLY A 252 -25.20 26.49 -7.06
C GLY A 252 -24.60 27.11 -5.80
N ASP A 253 -24.12 26.22 -4.93
CA ASP A 253 -23.17 26.58 -3.89
C ASP A 253 -21.82 26.88 -4.55
N LEU A 254 -21.50 28.18 -4.64
CA LEU A 254 -20.31 28.65 -5.33
C LEU A 254 -19.09 28.69 -4.39
N PRO A 255 -17.90 28.29 -4.86
CA PRO A 255 -16.69 28.48 -4.09
C PRO A 255 -16.44 29.96 -3.83
N LYS A 256 -15.83 30.27 -2.68
CA LYS A 256 -15.46 31.64 -2.31
C LYS A 256 -14.47 32.21 -3.32
N LEU A 257 -14.65 33.47 -3.71
CA LEU A 257 -13.64 34.21 -4.46
C LEU A 257 -12.33 34.24 -3.68
N GLN A 258 -11.23 33.90 -4.34
CA GLN A 258 -9.91 33.99 -3.73
C GLN A 258 -9.32 35.39 -3.93
N VAL A 259 -8.63 35.89 -2.92
CA VAL A 259 -8.04 37.23 -2.92
C VAL A 259 -6.55 37.14 -3.22
N LEU A 260 -6.12 37.75 -4.32
CA LEU A 260 -4.72 37.99 -4.63
C LEU A 260 -4.34 39.38 -4.13
N ASN A 261 -3.95 39.46 -2.85
CA ASN A 261 -3.68 40.73 -2.19
C ASN A 261 -2.23 41.20 -2.41
N ASN A 262 -2.05 42.33 -3.08
CA ASN A 262 -0.76 43.02 -3.23
C ASN A 262 -0.82 44.45 -2.69
N LEU A 263 -1.68 44.69 -1.69
CA LEU A 263 -1.78 45.95 -0.97
C LEU A 263 -0.73 46.02 0.15
N SER A 264 -0.21 47.22 0.38
CA SER A 264 0.79 47.51 1.43
C SER A 264 0.14 48.11 2.69
N GLY A 265 0.95 48.41 3.71
CA GLY A 265 0.51 49.22 4.85
C GLY A 265 -0.50 48.55 5.81
N GLY A 266 -0.51 47.22 5.89
CA GLY A 266 -1.43 46.47 6.75
C GLY A 266 -2.87 46.39 6.22
N ALA A 267 -3.09 46.71 4.94
CA ALA A 267 -4.38 46.54 4.29
C ALA A 267 -4.79 45.07 4.20
N SER A 268 -6.08 44.81 4.40
CA SER A 268 -6.65 43.47 4.37
C SER A 268 -7.85 43.44 3.45
N VAL A 269 -7.92 42.42 2.61
CA VAL A 269 -9.10 42.10 1.79
C VAL A 269 -9.49 40.67 2.11
N SER A 270 -10.75 40.44 2.45
CA SER A 270 -11.28 39.12 2.78
C SER A 270 -12.64 38.91 2.13
N VAL A 271 -12.96 37.67 1.78
CA VAL A 271 -14.24 37.27 1.19
C VAL A 271 -14.95 36.28 2.11
N ALA A 272 -16.25 36.47 2.31
CA ALA A 272 -17.11 35.55 3.05
C ALA A 272 -18.37 35.22 2.24
N THR A 273 -18.83 33.96 2.31
CA THR A 273 -20.14 33.57 1.80
C THR A 273 -21.20 34.01 2.80
N THR A 274 -22.10 34.92 2.41
CA THR A 274 -23.20 35.41 3.24
C THR A 274 -24.52 34.73 2.94
N THR A 275 -24.67 34.18 1.73
CA THR A 275 -25.81 33.33 1.36
C THR A 275 -25.29 32.20 0.50
N THR A 276 -25.50 30.97 0.95
CA THR A 276 -25.23 29.76 0.17
C THR A 276 -26.29 29.67 -0.92
N GLY A 277 -25.85 29.59 -2.19
CA GLY A 277 -26.76 29.40 -3.31
C GLY A 277 -27.39 28.02 -3.25
N THR A 278 -28.70 27.93 -3.45
CA THR A 278 -29.45 26.67 -3.40
C THR A 278 -29.96 26.21 -4.76
N ARG A 279 -29.79 27.05 -5.80
CA ARG A 279 -30.11 26.71 -7.19
C ARG A 279 -29.26 25.53 -7.64
N GLU A 280 -29.80 24.68 -8.47
CA GLU A 280 -29.12 23.52 -9.00
C GLU A 280 -27.91 23.95 -9.84
N ASN A 281 -26.82 23.19 -9.79
CA ASN A 281 -25.67 23.41 -10.66
C ASN A 281 -25.17 22.06 -11.17
N VAL A 282 -26.01 21.45 -11.99
CA VAL A 282 -25.88 20.07 -12.46
C VAL A 282 -25.66 20.05 -13.97
N TYR A 283 -25.02 19.00 -14.49
CA TYR A 283 -24.74 18.89 -15.92
C TYR A 283 -26.02 19.03 -16.75
N CYS A 284 -25.97 19.91 -17.74
CA CYS A 284 -27.07 20.13 -18.67
C CYS A 284 -28.40 20.48 -17.97
N SER A 285 -28.32 21.12 -16.80
CA SER A 285 -29.47 21.62 -16.03
C SER A 285 -30.56 20.57 -15.78
N ASN A 286 -30.20 19.28 -15.68
CA ASN A 286 -31.13 18.15 -15.60
C ASN A 286 -32.12 18.02 -16.77
N HIS A 287 -31.84 18.64 -17.92
CA HIS A 287 -32.70 18.58 -19.11
C HIS A 287 -31.93 18.20 -20.36
N GLY A 288 -30.90 17.38 -20.19
CA GLY A 288 -30.09 16.88 -21.29
C GLY A 288 -29.06 15.85 -20.86
N THR A 289 -28.34 15.33 -21.85
CA THR A 289 -27.21 14.42 -21.64
C THR A 289 -25.89 15.12 -21.95
N CYS A 290 -24.90 14.92 -21.09
CA CYS A 290 -23.55 15.41 -21.32
C CYS A 290 -22.78 14.39 -22.18
N ASP A 291 -22.24 14.84 -23.31
CA ASP A 291 -21.22 14.09 -24.03
C ASP A 291 -19.83 14.45 -23.48
N PHE A 292 -19.29 13.60 -22.62
CA PHE A 292 -17.97 13.80 -21.99
C PHE A 292 -16.79 13.73 -22.97
N ALA A 293 -16.98 13.31 -24.22
CA ALA A 293 -15.92 13.40 -25.23
C ALA A 293 -15.82 14.82 -25.82
N THR A 294 -16.95 15.52 -25.95
CA THR A 294 -17.01 16.84 -26.59
C THR A 294 -17.24 17.99 -25.61
N GLY A 295 -17.78 17.71 -24.41
CA GLY A 295 -18.19 18.71 -23.43
C GLY A 295 -19.51 19.40 -23.78
N VAL A 296 -20.28 18.83 -24.70
CA VAL A 296 -21.52 19.45 -25.21
C VAL A 296 -22.74 18.80 -24.58
N CYS A 297 -23.68 19.62 -24.11
CA CYS A 297 -24.98 19.17 -23.67
C CYS A 297 -25.92 18.94 -24.85
N LYS A 298 -26.49 17.74 -24.93
CA LYS A 298 -27.59 17.41 -25.82
C LYS A 298 -28.91 17.60 -25.08
N CYS A 299 -29.58 18.71 -25.35
CA CYS A 299 -30.82 19.08 -24.68
C CYS A 299 -32.01 18.20 -25.07
N ALA A 300 -32.89 17.98 -24.10
CA ALA A 300 -34.20 17.37 -24.30
C ALA A 300 -35.11 18.30 -25.13
N ALA A 301 -36.15 17.72 -25.73
CA ALA A 301 -37.12 18.49 -26.49
C ALA A 301 -37.81 19.54 -25.59
N GLY A 302 -37.88 20.79 -26.07
CA GLY A 302 -38.44 21.91 -25.31
C GLY A 302 -37.42 22.70 -24.51
N PHE A 303 -36.17 22.24 -24.40
CA PHE A 303 -35.10 22.90 -23.66
C PHE A 303 -33.97 23.37 -24.58
N VAL A 304 -33.45 24.56 -24.32
CA VAL A 304 -32.30 25.14 -25.01
C VAL A 304 -31.37 25.84 -24.00
N SER A 305 -30.28 26.39 -24.51
CA SER A 305 -29.29 27.11 -23.72
C SER A 305 -29.87 28.31 -22.98
N SER A 306 -29.51 28.46 -21.70
CA SER A 306 -29.90 29.58 -20.87
C SER A 306 -28.79 30.61 -20.68
N ASP A 307 -29.15 31.73 -20.06
CA ASP A 307 -28.23 32.70 -19.49
C ASP A 307 -27.86 32.39 -18.03
N GLY A 308 -28.48 31.39 -17.40
CA GLY A 308 -28.23 30.98 -16.01
C GLY A 308 -28.96 31.81 -14.94
N ALA A 309 -29.81 32.78 -15.33
CA ALA A 309 -30.55 33.62 -14.38
C ALA A 309 -31.75 32.90 -13.74
N LEU A 310 -32.21 33.38 -12.58
CA LEU A 310 -33.47 32.93 -11.95
C LEU A 310 -34.69 33.12 -12.86
N LEU A 311 -34.76 34.26 -13.56
CA LEU A 311 -35.70 34.48 -14.65
C LEU A 311 -34.98 34.11 -15.94
N THR A 312 -34.94 32.82 -16.24
CA THR A 312 -34.14 32.29 -17.35
C THR A 312 -34.49 33.00 -18.65
N ALA A 313 -33.46 33.45 -19.37
CA ALA A 313 -33.56 33.90 -20.75
C ALA A 313 -32.72 32.98 -21.64
N VAL A 314 -32.94 33.04 -22.95
CA VAL A 314 -32.07 32.35 -23.91
C VAL A 314 -30.66 32.94 -23.81
N GLY A 315 -29.66 32.09 -23.61
CA GLY A 315 -28.28 32.54 -23.42
C GLY A 315 -27.24 31.59 -24.03
N ARG A 316 -25.96 31.94 -23.83
CA ARG A 316 -24.82 31.27 -24.48
C ARG A 316 -24.24 30.10 -23.69
N ARG A 317 -24.79 29.76 -22.52
CA ARG A 317 -24.19 28.79 -21.59
C ARG A 317 -24.21 27.35 -22.10
N ALA A 318 -25.06 27.05 -23.09
CA ALA A 318 -25.20 25.70 -23.66
C ALA A 318 -25.55 24.62 -22.63
N ASP A 319 -26.35 24.96 -21.63
CA ASP A 319 -26.64 24.15 -20.44
C ASP A 319 -28.04 23.54 -20.41
N CYS A 320 -28.88 23.73 -21.43
CA CYS A 320 -30.28 23.27 -21.47
C CYS A 320 -31.18 23.85 -20.36
N GLY A 321 -30.81 24.98 -19.76
CA GLY A 321 -31.54 25.59 -18.64
C GLY A 321 -32.70 26.50 -19.04
N PHE A 322 -33.04 26.67 -20.33
CA PHE A 322 -34.15 27.55 -20.76
C PHE A 322 -35.28 26.74 -21.40
N ILE A 323 -36.51 26.97 -20.93
CA ILE A 323 -37.71 26.32 -21.42
C ILE A 323 -38.33 27.14 -22.55
N THR A 324 -38.48 26.52 -23.72
CA THR A 324 -39.11 27.15 -24.89
C THR A 324 -40.63 26.93 -24.95
N THR A 325 -41.17 26.02 -24.13
CA THR A 325 -42.59 25.64 -24.12
C THR A 325 -43.17 25.77 -22.72
N GLY A 326 -44.25 26.54 -22.51
CA GLY A 326 -44.80 26.83 -21.17
C GLY A 326 -45.24 25.63 -20.30
N SER A 327 -45.27 24.41 -20.85
CA SER A 327 -45.39 23.15 -20.11
C SER A 327 -44.58 22.07 -20.83
N PRO A 328 -43.32 21.83 -20.45
CA PRO A 328 -42.50 20.81 -21.09
C PRO A 328 -43.03 19.40 -20.78
N PRO A 329 -42.93 18.44 -21.72
CA PRO A 329 -43.26 17.05 -21.44
C PRO A 329 -42.21 16.41 -20.52
N CYS A 330 -42.59 15.37 -19.80
CA CYS A 330 -41.62 14.54 -19.08
C CYS A 330 -40.58 13.95 -20.05
N PRO A 331 -39.31 13.78 -19.62
CA PRO A 331 -38.29 13.15 -20.43
C PRO A 331 -38.78 11.82 -21.01
N THR A 332 -38.67 11.67 -22.33
CA THR A 332 -39.18 10.51 -23.06
C THR A 332 -38.11 9.99 -24.00
N THR A 333 -37.77 8.72 -23.85
CA THR A 333 -36.84 8.01 -24.72
C THR A 333 -37.61 7.10 -25.68
N ILE A 334 -36.89 6.30 -26.47
CA ILE A 334 -37.51 5.25 -27.30
C ILE A 334 -38.26 4.19 -26.45
N ASN A 335 -37.90 4.04 -25.18
CA ASN A 335 -38.54 3.09 -24.26
C ASN A 335 -39.75 3.69 -23.52
N GLY A 336 -40.05 4.96 -23.75
CA GLY A 336 -41.16 5.68 -23.13
C GLY A 336 -40.72 6.76 -22.13
N VAL A 337 -41.69 7.25 -21.35
CA VAL A 337 -41.47 8.28 -20.32
C VAL A 337 -40.52 7.74 -19.24
N CYS A 338 -39.51 8.54 -18.89
CA CYS A 338 -38.46 8.17 -17.92
C CYS A 338 -37.78 6.83 -18.24
N ASP A 339 -37.58 6.54 -19.53
CA ASP A 339 -37.00 5.30 -20.05
C ASP A 339 -37.67 4.01 -19.56
N ALA A 340 -38.95 4.11 -19.13
CA ALA A 340 -39.68 3.08 -18.40
C ALA A 340 -38.99 2.57 -17.12
N LYS A 341 -38.11 3.41 -16.54
CA LYS A 341 -37.27 3.13 -15.36
C LYS A 341 -37.43 4.18 -14.27
N GLY A 342 -38.48 4.99 -14.37
CA GLY A 342 -38.79 6.00 -13.39
C GLY A 342 -40.23 6.45 -13.50
N THR A 343 -40.63 7.31 -12.57
CA THR A 343 -41.94 7.95 -12.56
C THR A 343 -41.78 9.44 -12.76
N CYS A 344 -42.61 10.05 -13.61
CA CYS A 344 -42.61 11.49 -13.78
C CYS A 344 -43.36 12.19 -12.65
N THR A 345 -42.79 13.27 -12.12
CA THR A 345 -43.36 14.07 -11.02
C THR A 345 -44.57 14.93 -11.43
N GLY A 346 -44.75 15.22 -12.72
CA GLY A 346 -45.79 16.13 -13.22
C GLY A 346 -45.52 17.60 -12.87
N SER A 347 -46.55 18.44 -12.96
CA SER A 347 -46.44 19.88 -12.67
C SER A 347 -46.01 20.13 -11.20
N PRO A 348 -45.10 21.08 -10.94
CA PRO A 348 -44.45 21.99 -11.89
C PRO A 348 -43.12 21.48 -12.47
N THR A 349 -42.54 20.39 -11.98
CA THR A 349 -41.12 20.04 -12.26
C THR A 349 -40.90 19.12 -13.46
N TYR A 350 -41.89 18.32 -13.86
CA TYR A 350 -41.83 17.41 -15.02
C TYR A 350 -40.55 16.55 -15.10
N SER A 351 -39.96 16.22 -13.95
CA SER A 351 -38.71 15.49 -13.79
C SER A 351 -38.94 14.00 -13.59
N CYS A 352 -37.95 13.17 -13.93
CA CYS A 352 -38.01 11.74 -13.70
C CYS A 352 -37.42 11.35 -12.34
N LEU A 353 -38.23 10.70 -11.50
CA LEU A 353 -37.75 10.01 -10.30
C LEU A 353 -37.34 8.60 -10.70
N CYS A 354 -36.05 8.35 -10.73
CA CYS A 354 -35.51 7.08 -11.19
C CYS A 354 -35.67 5.96 -10.16
N ASN A 355 -35.95 4.75 -10.67
CA ASN A 355 -35.92 3.54 -9.89
C ASN A 355 -34.48 3.26 -9.41
N THR A 356 -34.33 2.55 -8.30
CA THR A 356 -33.02 2.18 -7.73
C THR A 356 -32.08 1.57 -8.80
N GLY A 357 -30.84 2.05 -8.85
CA GLY A 357 -29.82 1.62 -9.81
C GLY A 357 -29.85 2.36 -11.15
N PHE A 358 -30.71 3.35 -11.30
CA PHE A 358 -30.80 4.22 -12.47
C PHE A 358 -30.73 5.70 -12.07
N SER A 359 -30.12 6.50 -12.94
CA SER A 359 -29.85 7.91 -12.76
C SER A 359 -29.91 8.65 -14.10
N GLY A 360 -29.55 9.93 -14.09
CA GLY A 360 -29.66 10.82 -15.24
C GLY A 360 -31.07 11.39 -15.37
N TYR A 361 -31.22 12.41 -16.20
CA TYR A 361 -32.46 13.18 -16.31
C TYR A 361 -33.68 12.37 -16.80
N ASP A 362 -33.46 11.31 -17.58
CA ASP A 362 -34.49 10.44 -18.14
C ASP A 362 -34.42 8.99 -17.60
N CYS A 363 -33.61 8.74 -16.58
CA CYS A 363 -33.38 7.42 -15.97
C CYS A 363 -32.76 6.36 -16.90
N SER A 364 -32.15 6.77 -18.01
CA SER A 364 -31.47 5.85 -18.93
C SER A 364 -30.08 5.42 -18.48
N ILE A 365 -29.47 6.10 -17.50
CA ILE A 365 -28.10 5.84 -17.05
C ILE A 365 -28.13 4.84 -15.90
N ARG A 366 -27.43 3.71 -16.02
CA ARG A 366 -27.21 2.81 -14.89
C ARG A 366 -26.17 3.39 -13.93
N GLU A 367 -26.50 3.30 -12.64
CA GLU A 367 -25.57 3.65 -11.57
C GLU A 367 -24.51 2.54 -11.43
N CYS A 368 -23.24 2.94 -11.38
CA CYS A 368 -22.17 2.05 -11.00
C CYS A 368 -21.98 1.98 -9.49
N SER A 369 -21.29 0.92 -9.05
CA SER A 369 -20.96 0.75 -7.64
C SER A 369 -20.05 1.88 -7.14
N ASN A 370 -20.33 2.34 -5.92
CA ASN A 370 -19.52 3.32 -5.22
C ASN A 370 -18.62 2.61 -4.21
N GLY A 371 -17.42 3.14 -4.02
CA GLY A 371 -16.47 2.72 -2.99
C GLY A 371 -15.66 3.91 -2.50
N ALA A 372 -14.92 3.72 -1.41
CA ALA A 372 -14.03 4.77 -0.89
C ALA A 372 -13.04 5.18 -1.99
N ALA A 373 -12.98 6.47 -2.29
CA ALA A 373 -12.08 7.01 -3.30
C ALA A 373 -10.63 6.70 -2.93
N TRP A 374 -9.85 6.25 -3.90
CA TRP A 374 -8.40 6.14 -3.69
C TRP A 374 -7.79 7.53 -3.52
N PHE A 375 -8.22 8.47 -4.35
CA PHE A 375 -7.76 9.86 -4.32
C PHE A 375 -8.96 10.80 -4.32
N ASP A 376 -8.98 11.71 -3.36
CA ASP A 376 -9.85 12.87 -3.27
C ASP A 376 -9.17 13.98 -2.46
N GLY A 377 -9.70 15.20 -2.56
CA GLY A 377 -9.25 16.30 -1.72
C GLY A 377 -9.72 16.12 -0.28
N ALA A 378 -8.81 16.28 0.68
CA ALA A 378 -9.17 16.21 2.09
C ALA A 378 -10.19 17.30 2.45
N THR A 379 -11.24 16.92 3.18
CA THR A 379 -12.35 17.81 3.57
C THR A 379 -12.17 18.44 4.94
N ALA A 380 -11.34 17.81 5.78
CA ALA A 380 -10.91 18.26 7.10
C ALA A 380 -9.54 17.64 7.40
N PRO A 381 -8.85 18.00 8.50
CA PRO A 381 -7.56 17.40 8.84
C PRO A 381 -7.66 15.87 8.85
N ASP A 382 -6.79 15.23 8.06
CA ASP A 382 -6.71 13.77 7.90
C ASP A 382 -8.04 13.08 7.52
N THR A 383 -8.97 13.82 6.90
CA THR A 383 -10.29 13.33 6.50
C THR A 383 -10.43 13.33 4.98
N ALA A 384 -10.33 12.15 4.39
CA ALA A 384 -10.41 11.89 2.95
C ALA A 384 -11.13 10.55 2.66
N HIS A 385 -11.02 10.03 1.44
CA HIS A 385 -11.62 8.77 0.96
C HIS A 385 -13.16 8.77 0.95
N ALA A 386 -13.76 9.88 0.53
CA ALA A 386 -15.20 9.97 0.32
C ALA A 386 -15.69 8.89 -0.67
N MET A 387 -16.96 8.50 -0.58
CA MET A 387 -17.54 7.55 -1.53
C MET A 387 -17.55 8.13 -2.94
N ALA A 388 -16.94 7.42 -3.88
CA ALA A 388 -16.88 7.79 -5.28
C ALA A 388 -17.31 6.64 -6.18
N GLN A 389 -17.94 6.98 -7.30
CA GLN A 389 -18.27 6.01 -8.35
C GLN A 389 -16.98 5.35 -8.85
N CYS A 390 -16.97 4.02 -8.87
CA CYS A 390 -15.78 3.24 -9.21
C CYS A 390 -14.53 3.67 -8.42
N SER A 391 -14.70 4.16 -7.18
CA SER A 391 -13.63 4.61 -6.27
C SER A 391 -12.65 5.61 -6.89
N GLY A 392 -13.07 6.35 -7.93
CA GLY A 392 -12.18 7.24 -8.69
C GLY A 392 -11.05 6.51 -9.42
N ARG A 393 -11.16 5.19 -9.63
CA ARG A 393 -10.15 4.31 -10.25
C ARG A 393 -10.70 3.39 -11.33
N GLY A 394 -11.87 3.70 -11.87
CA GLY A 394 -12.41 3.01 -13.03
C GLY A 394 -13.42 3.86 -13.79
N THR A 395 -13.71 3.45 -15.01
CA THR A 395 -14.75 4.06 -15.84
C THR A 395 -16.08 3.33 -15.64
N CYS A 396 -17.15 4.07 -15.40
CA CYS A 396 -18.49 3.52 -15.28
C CYS A 396 -19.13 3.28 -16.65
N SER A 397 -19.61 2.06 -16.89
CA SER A 397 -20.47 1.77 -18.04
C SER A 397 -21.92 2.15 -17.73
N THR A 398 -22.42 3.19 -18.38
CA THR A 398 -23.80 3.69 -18.21
C THR A 398 -24.86 2.69 -18.69
N ILE A 399 -24.47 1.65 -19.45
CA ILE A 399 -25.38 0.63 -20.00
C ILE A 399 -25.49 -0.58 -19.06
N THR A 400 -24.39 -0.96 -18.39
CA THR A 400 -24.33 -2.16 -17.55
C THR A 400 -24.30 -1.87 -16.06
N GLY A 401 -23.93 -0.65 -15.64
CA GLY A 401 -23.72 -0.32 -14.22
C GLY A 401 -22.45 -0.95 -13.64
N GLY A 402 -21.58 -1.49 -14.50
CA GLY A 402 -20.31 -2.10 -14.09
C GLY A 402 -19.14 -1.12 -14.22
N CYS A 403 -18.22 -1.17 -13.26
CA CYS A 403 -16.96 -0.44 -13.32
C CYS A 403 -15.91 -1.24 -14.12
N THR A 404 -15.21 -0.56 -15.03
CA THR A 404 -13.98 -1.07 -15.66
C THR A 404 -12.80 -0.43 -14.94
N CYS A 405 -12.05 -1.23 -14.17
CA CYS A 405 -11.00 -0.72 -13.30
C CYS A 405 -9.69 -0.48 -14.05
N LEU A 406 -9.03 0.63 -13.73
CA LEU A 406 -7.67 0.89 -14.16
C LEU A 406 -6.74 -0.07 -13.43
N SER A 407 -5.76 -0.67 -14.12
CA SER A 407 -4.71 -1.45 -13.44
C SER A 407 -3.97 -0.55 -12.44
N PRO A 408 -3.69 -1.00 -11.20
CA PRO A 408 -3.85 -2.36 -10.65
C PRO A 408 -5.16 -2.61 -9.86
N PHE A 409 -6.15 -1.73 -9.96
CA PHE A 409 -7.38 -1.81 -9.16
C PHE A 409 -8.35 -2.89 -9.65
N THR A 410 -9.10 -3.47 -8.70
CA THR A 410 -10.11 -4.51 -8.92
C THR A 410 -11.28 -4.33 -7.95
N GLY A 411 -12.25 -5.26 -7.97
CA GLY A 411 -13.49 -5.15 -7.21
C GLY A 411 -14.61 -4.52 -8.03
N ALA A 412 -15.85 -4.67 -7.56
CA ALA A 412 -17.04 -4.17 -8.26
C ALA A 412 -17.04 -2.64 -8.39
N ALA A 413 -16.41 -1.95 -7.44
CA ALA A 413 -16.25 -0.50 -7.42
C ALA A 413 -14.79 -0.07 -7.63
N CYS A 414 -13.89 -0.93 -8.12
CA CYS A 414 -12.45 -0.62 -8.25
C CYS A 414 -11.80 -0.16 -6.93
N ASP A 415 -12.30 -0.70 -5.83
CA ASP A 415 -12.00 -0.31 -4.46
C ASP A 415 -10.96 -1.21 -3.78
N LEU A 416 -10.47 -2.23 -4.51
CA LEU A 416 -9.42 -3.14 -4.09
C LEU A 416 -8.16 -2.91 -4.92
N LEU A 417 -7.01 -2.96 -4.26
CA LEU A 417 -5.72 -3.05 -4.92
C LEU A 417 -5.39 -4.53 -5.07
N ARG A 418 -5.24 -5.01 -6.30
CA ARG A 418 -4.97 -6.43 -6.54
C ARG A 418 -3.62 -6.84 -5.97
N CYS A 419 -3.52 -8.12 -5.59
CA CYS A 419 -2.23 -8.72 -5.32
C CYS A 419 -1.30 -8.67 -6.55
N PRO A 420 0.02 -8.51 -6.33
CA PRO A 420 1.01 -8.55 -7.40
C PRO A 420 0.91 -9.82 -8.27
N ALA A 421 1.14 -9.65 -9.57
CA ALA A 421 1.15 -10.74 -10.54
C ALA A 421 2.22 -10.46 -11.62
N PRO A 422 3.02 -11.46 -12.04
CA PRO A 422 4.09 -11.25 -13.00
C PRO A 422 3.60 -10.61 -14.30
N THR A 423 4.31 -9.60 -14.79
CA THR A 423 3.97 -8.87 -16.03
C THR A 423 4.31 -9.65 -17.31
N ILE A 424 4.99 -10.80 -17.23
CA ILE A 424 5.45 -11.60 -18.38
C ILE A 424 5.23 -13.11 -18.17
N GLY A 425 4.47 -13.76 -19.07
CA GLY A 425 4.30 -15.21 -19.16
C GLY A 425 2.84 -15.67 -19.22
N VAL A 426 2.56 -16.74 -19.97
CA VAL A 426 1.21 -17.17 -20.43
C VAL A 426 0.28 -17.73 -19.32
N THR A 427 0.68 -17.61 -18.06
CA THR A 427 -0.16 -17.81 -16.87
C THR A 427 0.34 -16.87 -15.77
N ALA A 428 0.07 -15.57 -15.87
CA ALA A 428 0.35 -14.60 -14.81
C ALA A 428 -0.58 -14.86 -13.61
N ALA A 429 -0.32 -15.95 -12.89
CA ALA A 429 -1.03 -16.28 -11.67
C ALA A 429 -0.70 -15.24 -10.60
N THR A 430 -1.72 -14.80 -9.87
CA THR A 430 -1.57 -13.99 -8.67
C THR A 430 -0.50 -14.59 -7.75
N CYS A 431 0.39 -13.77 -7.22
CA CYS A 431 1.48 -14.21 -6.36
C CYS A 431 2.38 -15.27 -7.02
N SER A 432 2.59 -15.15 -8.33
CA SER A 432 3.36 -16.10 -9.15
C SER A 432 2.88 -17.56 -9.04
N GLY A 433 1.66 -17.78 -8.53
CA GLY A 433 1.12 -19.11 -8.19
C GLY A 433 1.78 -19.79 -6.98
N ARG A 434 2.49 -19.02 -6.14
CA ARG A 434 3.35 -19.50 -5.02
C ARG A 434 3.00 -18.81 -3.69
N GLY A 435 1.76 -18.34 -3.59
CA GLY A 435 1.31 -17.64 -2.41
C GLY A 435 -0.19 -17.35 -2.48
N THR A 436 -0.72 -16.90 -1.36
CA THR A 436 -2.12 -16.55 -1.22
C THR A 436 -2.30 -15.05 -1.23
N CYS A 437 -3.33 -14.57 -1.91
CA CYS A 437 -3.65 -13.15 -1.93
C CYS A 437 -4.40 -12.78 -0.67
N LYS A 438 -3.82 -11.91 0.17
CA LYS A 438 -4.39 -11.51 1.46
C LYS A 438 -4.37 -9.99 1.61
N THR A 439 -5.37 -9.47 2.31
CA THR A 439 -5.39 -8.07 2.73
C THR A 439 -4.40 -7.84 3.89
N ILE A 440 -4.02 -6.59 4.15
CA ILE A 440 -3.20 -6.23 5.33
C ILE A 440 -3.85 -6.75 6.63
N GLN A 441 -5.18 -6.64 6.74
CA GLN A 441 -5.92 -7.17 7.89
C GLN A 441 -5.73 -8.68 8.06
N GLN A 442 -5.86 -9.46 6.98
CA GLN A 442 -5.67 -10.91 7.01
C GLN A 442 -4.23 -11.29 7.33
N LEU A 443 -3.27 -10.60 6.72
CA LEU A 443 -1.83 -10.76 6.98
C LEU A 443 -1.48 -10.46 8.44
N SER A 444 -2.12 -9.47 9.06
CA SER A 444 -1.81 -9.03 10.41
C SER A 444 -2.28 -10.00 11.49
N VAL A 445 -3.39 -10.71 11.27
CA VAL A 445 -3.88 -11.77 12.19
C VAL A 445 -2.89 -12.93 12.31
N GLU A 446 -2.08 -13.13 11.27
CA GLU A 446 -1.08 -14.18 11.18
C GLU A 446 0.33 -13.68 11.50
N ALA A 447 0.47 -12.44 12.00
CA ALA A 447 1.76 -11.91 12.42
C ALA A 447 2.35 -12.76 13.55
N LYS A 448 3.64 -13.10 13.41
CA LYS A 448 4.41 -13.91 14.37
C LYS A 448 5.64 -13.15 14.85
N ASP A 449 6.08 -13.41 16.07
CA ASP A 449 7.35 -12.87 16.58
C ASP A 449 8.56 -13.56 15.93
N SER A 450 9.78 -13.17 16.32
CA SER A 450 11.01 -13.82 15.84
C SER A 450 11.10 -15.31 16.21
N GLN A 451 10.26 -15.75 17.15
CA GLN A 451 10.12 -17.11 17.62
C GLN A 451 8.87 -17.77 17.00
N GLY A 452 8.29 -17.23 15.93
CA GLY A 452 7.14 -17.86 15.28
C GLY A 452 5.86 -17.95 16.12
N ASN A 453 5.82 -17.35 17.32
CA ASN A 453 4.61 -17.34 18.14
C ASN A 453 3.64 -16.31 17.57
N PRO A 454 2.34 -16.62 17.45
CA PRO A 454 1.34 -15.64 17.02
C PRO A 454 1.35 -14.41 17.94
N LEU A 455 1.47 -13.22 17.36
CA LEU A 455 1.45 -11.96 18.10
C LEU A 455 0.03 -11.50 18.46
N GLY A 456 -1.00 -12.09 17.82
CA GLY A 456 -2.40 -11.69 18.03
C GLY A 456 -2.70 -10.25 17.60
N LEU A 457 -1.96 -9.75 16.60
CA LEU A 457 -2.12 -8.38 16.11
C LEU A 457 -3.31 -8.26 15.17
N SER A 458 -3.77 -7.03 15.01
CA SER A 458 -4.82 -6.68 14.06
C SER A 458 -4.53 -5.33 13.43
N TYR A 459 -5.08 -5.14 12.24
CA TYR A 459 -5.00 -3.88 11.51
C TYR A 459 -6.38 -3.60 10.92
N GLY A 460 -6.96 -2.45 11.27
CA GLY A 460 -8.34 -2.11 10.94
C GLY A 460 -9.36 -2.95 11.69
N ALA A 461 -9.07 -3.33 12.95
CA ALA A 461 -10.04 -4.04 13.81
C ALA A 461 -11.25 -3.19 14.14
N THR A 462 -11.08 -1.87 14.21
CA THR A 462 -12.17 -0.91 14.31
C THR A 462 -12.62 -0.52 12.91
N PRO A 463 -13.85 -0.85 12.48
CA PRO A 463 -14.32 -0.47 11.16
C PRO A 463 -14.34 1.05 10.97
N ASN A 464 -14.01 1.51 9.77
CA ASN A 464 -14.09 2.91 9.34
C ASN A 464 -13.14 3.89 10.06
N THR A 465 -12.04 3.41 10.65
CA THR A 465 -10.94 4.28 11.09
C THR A 465 -10.15 4.78 9.88
N LEU A 466 -10.06 6.10 9.73
CA LEU A 466 -9.35 6.73 8.61
C LEU A 466 -7.87 6.34 8.56
N ALA A 467 -7.23 6.10 9.70
CA ALA A 467 -5.81 5.69 9.73
C ALA A 467 -5.54 4.29 9.17
N THR A 468 -6.56 3.43 9.08
CA THR A 468 -6.45 2.03 8.62
C THR A 468 -7.53 1.71 7.59
N TRP A 469 -7.93 2.72 6.80
CA TRP A 469 -8.98 2.60 5.79
C TRP A 469 -8.69 1.52 4.74
N ASP A 470 -7.40 1.24 4.56
CA ASP A 470 -6.78 0.34 3.61
C ASP A 470 -6.75 -1.13 4.06
N ALA A 471 -7.08 -1.41 5.33
CA ALA A 471 -6.94 -2.72 5.96
C ALA A 471 -7.57 -3.87 5.16
N GLY A 472 -8.72 -3.65 4.54
CA GLY A 472 -9.42 -4.61 3.68
C GLY A 472 -9.28 -4.35 2.19
N LYS A 473 -8.61 -3.26 1.79
CA LYS A 473 -8.55 -2.79 0.40
C LYS A 473 -7.21 -3.07 -0.27
N ILE A 474 -6.12 -2.95 0.48
CA ILE A 474 -4.78 -3.23 -0.03
C ILE A 474 -4.46 -4.70 0.18
N GLN A 475 -4.14 -5.37 -0.92
CA GLN A 475 -3.82 -6.79 -0.94
C GLN A 475 -2.37 -7.02 -1.36
N GLY A 476 -1.76 -8.01 -0.74
CA GLY A 476 -0.41 -8.46 -1.02
C GLY A 476 -0.33 -9.97 -1.05
N CYS A 477 0.82 -10.44 -1.48
CA CYS A 477 1.08 -11.86 -1.52
C CYS A 477 1.62 -12.33 -0.19
N ASP A 478 0.86 -13.19 0.46
CA ASP A 478 1.40 -14.04 1.51
C ASP A 478 2.08 -15.23 0.84
N CYS A 479 3.40 -15.12 0.70
CA CYS A 479 4.18 -16.18 0.11
C CYS A 479 4.23 -17.38 1.05
N ASP A 480 4.16 -18.58 0.49
CA ASP A 480 4.24 -19.79 1.28
C ASP A 480 5.66 -19.88 1.88
N THR A 481 5.79 -19.47 3.15
CA THR A 481 7.08 -19.33 3.84
C THR A 481 7.39 -20.60 4.62
N ASN A 482 7.90 -21.60 3.93
CA ASN A 482 8.53 -22.74 4.59
C ASN A 482 10.00 -22.44 4.82
N ASP A 483 10.51 -22.83 5.99
CA ASP A 483 11.93 -22.71 6.34
C ASP A 483 12.72 -23.54 5.31
N TYR A 484 13.32 -22.84 4.34
CA TYR A 484 13.86 -23.48 3.15
C TYR A 484 15.20 -24.14 3.48
N PHE A 485 15.20 -25.48 3.55
CA PHE A 485 16.38 -26.29 3.84
C PHE A 485 17.08 -26.89 2.60
N GLY A 486 16.69 -26.50 1.38
CA GLY A 486 17.41 -26.82 0.14
C GLY A 486 16.94 -28.05 -0.65
N PRO A 487 17.48 -28.25 -1.88
CA PRO A 487 17.06 -29.29 -2.85
C PRO A 487 17.56 -30.72 -2.54
N TYR A 488 18.40 -30.92 -1.53
CA TYR A 488 18.76 -32.23 -0.95
C TYR A 488 18.90 -32.04 0.59
N GLU A 489 18.75 -33.01 1.48
CA GLU A 489 17.82 -34.14 1.47
C GLU A 489 16.61 -33.78 2.36
N ASN A 490 15.43 -33.94 1.74
CA ASN A 490 14.02 -33.85 2.21
C ASN A 490 13.27 -32.50 2.15
N ALA A 491 13.55 -31.68 1.13
CA ALA A 491 12.83 -30.47 0.72
C ALA A 491 11.28 -30.51 0.88
N PHE A 492 10.73 -29.67 1.75
CA PHE A 492 9.30 -29.27 1.72
C PHE A 492 9.22 -27.82 1.19
N GLY A 493 8.42 -27.60 0.13
CA GLY A 493 8.36 -26.41 -0.75
C GLY A 493 7.45 -25.29 -0.21
N ASP A 494 7.00 -24.25 -0.90
CA ASP A 494 7.32 -23.64 -2.20
C ASP A 494 7.46 -22.13 -1.91
N PHE A 495 8.70 -21.65 -1.80
CA PHE A 495 9.21 -20.27 -1.93
C PHE A 495 8.27 -19.05 -1.69
N THR A 496 8.72 -17.95 -1.08
CA THR A 496 9.52 -16.91 -1.78
C THR A 496 9.72 -15.64 -0.92
N GLY A 497 10.87 -14.98 -1.10
CA GLY A 497 11.01 -13.56 -0.81
C GLY A 497 10.59 -12.71 -2.01
N GLY A 498 10.34 -11.42 -1.80
CA GLY A 498 9.83 -10.51 -2.83
C GLY A 498 8.31 -10.36 -2.76
N HIS A 499 7.80 -9.28 -3.35
CA HIS A 499 6.41 -8.83 -3.15
C HIS A 499 5.35 -9.66 -3.90
N ASP A 500 5.72 -10.30 -5.00
CA ASP A 500 4.84 -11.12 -5.85
C ASP A 500 5.17 -12.61 -5.79
N CYS A 501 5.94 -13.00 -4.78
CA CYS A 501 6.40 -14.36 -4.60
C CYS A 501 7.22 -14.90 -5.79
N TYR A 502 8.09 -14.08 -6.39
CA TYR A 502 8.96 -14.50 -7.48
C TYR A 502 10.32 -15.10 -7.05
N ALA A 503 10.90 -14.64 -5.93
CA ALA A 503 12.30 -14.96 -5.62
C ALA A 503 12.42 -16.10 -4.61
N ARG A 504 13.24 -17.10 -4.93
CA ARG A 504 13.50 -18.23 -4.04
C ARG A 504 14.45 -17.85 -2.91
N MET A 505 14.15 -18.32 -1.70
CA MET A 505 15.13 -18.33 -0.61
C MET A 505 16.15 -19.45 -0.84
N CYS A 506 17.35 -19.30 -0.30
CA CYS A 506 18.37 -20.36 -0.32
C CYS A 506 18.62 -20.92 1.08
N PRO A 507 19.21 -22.12 1.20
CA PRO A 507 19.39 -22.78 2.47
C PRO A 507 20.24 -21.92 3.40
N ARG A 508 19.84 -21.88 4.66
CA ARG A 508 20.57 -21.19 5.71
C ARG A 508 21.38 -22.19 6.52
N GLY A 509 22.52 -21.75 6.99
CA GLY A 509 23.47 -22.56 7.75
C GLY A 509 24.37 -21.72 8.64
N ALA A 510 25.12 -22.43 9.48
CA ALA A 510 26.14 -21.82 10.31
C ALA A 510 27.38 -21.51 9.47
N ASP A 511 27.97 -20.35 9.74
CA ASP A 511 29.29 -20.04 9.20
C ASP A 511 30.31 -21.01 9.83
N PRO A 512 31.04 -21.85 9.04
CA PRO A 512 31.86 -22.92 9.59
C PRO A 512 33.07 -22.46 10.39
N PHE A 513 33.37 -21.16 10.38
CA PHE A 513 34.44 -20.58 11.20
C PHE A 513 33.96 -20.10 12.57
N GLU A 514 32.68 -20.24 12.87
CA GLU A 514 32.17 -19.97 14.21
C GLU A 514 32.70 -21.01 15.20
N VAL A 515 33.22 -20.52 16.32
CA VAL A 515 33.73 -21.35 17.42
C VAL A 515 32.88 -21.17 18.66
N GLY A 516 32.79 -22.21 19.50
CA GLY A 516 32.11 -22.15 20.80
C GLY A 516 30.59 -21.95 20.73
N LYS A 517 29.98 -22.24 19.58
CA LYS A 517 28.53 -22.17 19.40
C LYS A 517 27.86 -23.45 19.90
N VAL A 518 26.64 -23.29 20.40
CA VAL A 518 25.82 -24.38 20.92
C VAL A 518 24.50 -24.47 20.15
N ASN A 519 23.98 -25.70 20.07
CA ASN A 519 22.62 -25.96 19.61
C ASN A 519 21.60 -25.39 20.59
N GLU A 520 20.40 -25.12 20.09
CA GLU A 520 19.24 -24.90 20.96
C GLU A 520 18.99 -26.15 21.81
N LYS A 521 18.77 -25.94 23.11
CA LYS A 521 18.31 -26.98 24.03
C LYS A 521 17.11 -26.50 24.81
N GLN A 522 16.09 -27.35 24.87
CA GLN A 522 14.90 -27.13 25.68
C GLN A 522 14.69 -28.30 26.64
N THR A 523 14.08 -28.05 27.78
CA THR A 523 13.71 -29.08 28.76
C THR A 523 12.21 -29.30 28.79
N LEU A 524 11.80 -30.56 28.87
CA LEU A 524 10.45 -31.02 29.13
C LEU A 524 10.43 -31.70 30.50
N THR A 525 9.84 -31.06 31.50
CA THR A 525 9.68 -31.63 32.84
C THR A 525 8.32 -32.30 32.94
N CYS A 526 8.27 -33.63 32.98
CA CYS A 526 7.00 -34.39 33.01
C CYS A 526 6.76 -35.11 34.34
N THR A 527 5.63 -34.81 34.99
CA THR A 527 5.14 -35.50 36.19
C THR A 527 3.82 -36.20 35.87
N ALA A 528 3.88 -37.51 35.58
CA ALA A 528 2.74 -38.36 35.23
C ALA A 528 3.09 -39.84 35.46
N ASP A 529 2.07 -40.68 35.74
CA ASP A 529 2.20 -42.14 35.86
C ASP A 529 1.28 -42.92 34.90
N GLY A 530 0.59 -42.20 34.00
CA GLY A 530 -0.25 -42.77 32.95
C GLY A 530 -0.58 -41.76 31.85
N GLY A 531 -1.23 -42.24 30.79
CA GLY A 531 -1.76 -41.38 29.72
C GLY A 531 -0.80 -41.09 28.58
N GLU A 532 -1.12 -40.05 27.80
CA GLU A 532 -0.40 -39.66 26.58
C GLU A 532 -0.34 -38.14 26.45
N PHE A 533 0.58 -37.63 25.62
CA PHE A 533 0.73 -36.21 25.33
C PHE A 533 1.09 -35.98 23.85
N LYS A 534 1.02 -34.73 23.40
CA LYS A 534 1.53 -34.31 22.08
C LYS A 534 2.47 -33.11 22.21
N LEU A 535 3.41 -33.00 21.28
CA LEU A 535 4.28 -31.85 21.13
C LEU A 535 3.88 -31.09 19.85
N THR A 536 3.91 -29.77 19.90
CA THR A 536 3.69 -28.92 18.73
C THR A 536 4.88 -27.99 18.55
N PHE A 537 5.36 -27.89 17.32
CA PHE A 537 6.43 -26.99 16.89
C PHE A 537 6.03 -26.34 15.58
N ARG A 538 6.07 -25.00 15.50
CA ARG A 538 5.76 -24.23 14.28
C ARG A 538 4.48 -24.70 13.57
N GLU A 539 3.40 -24.85 14.33
CA GLU A 539 2.07 -25.27 13.88
C GLU A 539 1.94 -26.75 13.44
N GLU A 540 3.04 -27.51 13.44
CA GLU A 540 3.00 -28.95 13.26
C GLU A 540 2.90 -29.67 14.61
N THR A 541 1.98 -30.63 14.73
CA THR A 541 1.74 -31.38 15.96
C THR A 541 2.09 -32.84 15.77
N THR A 542 2.82 -33.41 16.72
CA THR A 542 3.25 -34.80 16.66
C THR A 542 2.06 -35.76 16.74
N PRO A 543 2.21 -37.00 16.27
CA PRO A 543 1.43 -38.12 16.78
C PRO A 543 1.46 -38.20 18.31
N VAL A 544 0.52 -38.94 18.90
CA VAL A 544 0.49 -39.14 20.36
C VAL A 544 1.75 -39.84 20.85
N ILE A 545 2.29 -39.35 21.98
CA ILE A 545 3.46 -39.89 22.66
C ILE A 545 3.01 -40.44 24.02
N PRO A 546 3.21 -41.73 24.32
CA PRO A 546 2.81 -42.28 25.61
C PRO A 546 3.69 -41.77 26.75
N TYR A 547 3.13 -41.63 27.96
CA TYR A 547 3.87 -41.14 29.13
C TYR A 547 5.14 -41.97 29.44
N ASN A 548 5.11 -43.26 29.11
CA ASN A 548 6.21 -44.20 29.33
C ASN A 548 7.11 -44.37 28.08
N ALA A 549 7.02 -43.48 27.09
CA ALA A 549 7.88 -43.52 25.91
C ALA A 549 9.37 -43.48 26.28
N ALA A 550 10.17 -44.33 25.64
CA ALA A 550 11.62 -44.25 25.74
C ALA A 550 12.16 -43.06 24.92
N ALA A 551 13.36 -42.58 25.24
CA ALA A 551 13.97 -41.42 24.56
C ALA A 551 13.97 -41.56 23.03
N ALA A 552 14.34 -42.72 22.49
CA ALA A 552 14.34 -43.00 21.05
C ALA A 552 12.94 -42.93 20.42
N GLN A 553 11.89 -43.26 21.16
CA GLN A 553 10.51 -43.14 20.67
C GLN A 553 10.08 -41.66 20.64
N VAL A 554 10.43 -40.88 21.67
CA VAL A 554 10.16 -39.44 21.70
C VAL A 554 10.91 -38.75 20.55
N GLU A 555 12.19 -39.11 20.34
CA GLU A 555 13.04 -38.63 19.26
C GLU A 555 12.42 -38.91 17.90
N ALA A 556 12.16 -40.18 17.59
CA ALA A 556 11.57 -40.58 16.31
C ALA A 556 10.19 -39.96 16.06
N THR A 557 9.40 -39.72 17.12
CA THR A 557 8.08 -39.06 16.98
C THR A 557 8.22 -37.56 16.72
N LEU A 558 9.16 -36.90 17.39
CA LEU A 558 9.43 -35.47 17.17
C LEU A 558 10.02 -35.22 15.77
N GLU A 559 10.87 -36.12 15.28
CA GLU A 559 11.45 -36.07 13.92
C GLU A 559 10.46 -36.40 12.80
N THR A 560 9.19 -36.70 13.12
CA THR A 560 8.11 -36.76 12.12
C THR A 560 7.63 -35.37 11.70
N LEU A 561 7.91 -34.33 12.48
CA LEU A 561 7.59 -32.94 12.12
C LEU A 561 8.58 -32.49 11.05
N GLU A 562 8.10 -31.93 9.94
CA GLU A 562 8.94 -31.50 8.83
C GLU A 562 9.83 -30.31 9.20
N SER A 563 9.35 -29.49 10.13
CA SER A 563 10.09 -28.42 10.80
C SER A 563 11.16 -28.91 11.79
N VAL A 564 11.16 -30.18 12.20
CA VAL A 564 12.16 -30.79 13.10
C VAL A 564 12.87 -31.96 12.40
N ARG A 565 14.02 -31.68 11.76
CA ARG A 565 14.76 -32.71 11.01
C ARG A 565 15.52 -33.70 11.86
N THR A 566 16.36 -33.19 12.75
CA THR A 566 17.07 -34.02 13.71
C THR A 566 17.08 -33.36 15.08
N ALA A 567 16.79 -34.16 16.09
CA ALA A 567 16.87 -33.78 17.49
C ALA A 567 17.46 -34.94 18.28
N THR A 568 18.02 -34.66 19.44
CA THR A 568 18.45 -35.72 20.37
C THR A 568 17.70 -35.57 21.68
N ILE A 569 17.20 -36.69 22.20
CA ILE A 569 16.44 -36.71 23.46
C ILE A 569 17.26 -37.42 24.53
N THR A 570 17.48 -36.76 25.66
CA THR A 570 18.14 -37.35 26.83
C THR A 570 17.33 -37.13 28.09
N PHE A 571 17.29 -38.10 29.00
CA PHE A 571 16.60 -37.97 30.30
C PHE A 571 17.62 -37.78 31.42
N ASP A 572 17.30 -36.92 32.39
CA ASP A 572 18.12 -36.71 33.59
C ASP A 572 18.14 -37.94 34.51
N SER A 573 17.07 -38.73 34.48
CA SER A 573 16.85 -39.90 35.31
C SER A 573 15.86 -40.87 34.67
N GLY A 574 15.92 -42.15 35.05
CA GLY A 574 15.00 -43.18 34.55
C GLY A 574 15.22 -43.60 33.08
N SER A 575 14.24 -44.29 32.50
CA SER A 575 14.28 -44.80 31.12
C SER A 575 13.04 -44.43 30.29
N VAL A 576 12.16 -43.61 30.85
CA VAL A 576 10.87 -43.23 30.25
C VAL A 576 10.60 -41.74 30.46
N MET A 577 9.77 -41.16 29.59
CA MET A 577 9.53 -39.71 29.51
C MET A 577 8.93 -39.08 30.78
N CYS A 578 8.08 -39.81 31.50
CA CYS A 578 7.37 -39.30 32.67
C CYS A 578 7.50 -40.26 33.87
N SER A 579 7.53 -39.70 35.08
CA SER A 579 7.39 -40.46 36.32
C SER A 579 6.51 -39.72 37.32
N ALA A 580 6.02 -40.42 38.35
CA ALA A 580 5.22 -39.82 39.42
C ALA A 580 6.00 -38.76 40.23
N THR A 581 7.34 -38.79 40.20
CA THR A 581 8.22 -37.83 40.89
C THR A 581 8.79 -36.76 39.97
N GLY A 582 8.50 -36.83 38.67
CA GLY A 582 9.09 -35.97 37.64
C GLY A 582 10.27 -36.64 36.93
N VAL A 583 10.37 -36.41 35.62
CA VAL A 583 11.56 -36.65 34.79
C VAL A 583 11.82 -35.39 33.98
N VAL A 584 13.08 -34.99 33.84
CA VAL A 584 13.48 -33.88 32.97
C VAL A 584 14.11 -34.45 31.71
N ALA A 585 13.39 -34.35 30.60
CA ALA A 585 13.94 -34.63 29.28
C ALA A 585 14.56 -33.38 28.68
N THR A 586 15.76 -33.49 28.12
CA THR A 586 16.39 -32.45 27.32
C THR A 586 16.20 -32.79 25.84
N VAL A 587 15.64 -31.84 25.09
CA VAL A 587 15.53 -31.84 23.64
C VAL A 587 16.64 -30.93 23.11
N GLU A 588 17.61 -31.49 22.40
CA GLU A 588 18.64 -30.74 21.70
C GLU A 588 18.36 -30.77 20.20
N PHE A 589 18.14 -29.60 19.59
CA PHE A 589 17.89 -29.49 18.15
C PHE A 589 19.21 -29.49 17.40
N THR A 590 19.58 -30.63 16.82
CA THR A 590 20.91 -30.84 16.24
C THR A 590 21.02 -30.34 14.81
N PHE A 591 19.91 -30.30 14.06
CA PHE A 591 19.88 -29.72 12.72
C PHE A 591 19.69 -28.20 12.76
N MET A 592 18.75 -27.69 13.54
CA MET A 592 18.36 -26.28 13.47
C MET A 592 19.50 -25.32 13.87
N GLN A 593 19.43 -24.10 13.35
CA GLN A 593 20.47 -23.08 13.49
C GLN A 593 19.89 -21.85 14.17
N GLY A 594 20.66 -21.26 15.08
CA GLY A 594 20.23 -20.13 15.90
C GLY A 594 19.26 -20.52 17.01
N ASP A 595 18.71 -19.49 17.64
CA ASP A 595 17.65 -19.57 18.64
C ASP A 595 16.37 -20.06 17.98
N VAL A 596 15.71 -21.08 18.55
CA VAL A 596 14.45 -21.61 18.03
C VAL A 596 13.34 -21.59 19.09
N PRO A 597 12.07 -21.48 18.66
CA PRO A 597 10.95 -21.29 19.58
C PRO A 597 10.76 -22.45 20.56
N PRO A 598 10.21 -22.20 21.76
CA PRO A 598 9.85 -23.28 22.68
C PRO A 598 8.78 -24.21 22.09
N LEU A 599 8.92 -25.51 22.33
CA LEU A 599 7.85 -26.48 22.07
C LEU A 599 6.60 -26.16 22.90
N SER A 600 5.41 -26.36 22.34
CA SER A 600 4.17 -26.38 23.12
C SER A 600 3.68 -27.80 23.34
N VAL A 601 3.00 -28.03 24.47
CA VAL A 601 2.58 -29.38 24.93
C VAL A 601 1.06 -29.45 25.08
N ASP A 602 0.46 -30.53 24.61
CA ASP A 602 -0.91 -30.92 24.98
C ASP A 602 -0.83 -32.07 25.98
N THR A 603 -1.20 -31.78 27.24
CA THR A 603 -1.16 -32.72 28.37
C THR A 603 -2.54 -33.19 28.80
N SER A 604 -3.59 -32.90 28.02
CA SER A 604 -4.99 -33.15 28.41
C SER A 604 -5.29 -34.64 28.68
N ALA A 605 -4.51 -35.54 28.10
CA ALA A 605 -4.63 -36.99 28.26
C ALA A 605 -3.60 -37.60 29.23
N LEU A 606 -2.75 -36.81 29.90
CA LEU A 606 -1.84 -37.30 30.93
C LEU A 606 -2.59 -37.54 32.25
N THR A 607 -2.20 -38.59 32.97
CA THR A 607 -2.78 -38.93 34.28
C THR A 607 -1.70 -39.09 35.34
N LEU A 608 -2.06 -38.74 36.57
CA LEU A 608 -1.23 -38.95 37.75
C LEU A 608 -2.11 -39.48 38.88
N THR A 609 -1.82 -40.65 39.43
CA THR A 609 -2.69 -41.29 40.45
C THR A 609 -2.82 -40.45 41.73
N SER A 610 -1.78 -39.69 42.07
CA SER A 610 -1.68 -38.93 43.33
C SER A 610 -2.09 -37.46 43.23
N SER A 611 -2.21 -36.90 42.02
CA SER A 611 -2.43 -35.47 41.80
C SER A 611 -2.81 -35.16 40.35
N THR A 612 -2.70 -33.90 39.92
CA THR A 612 -2.84 -33.52 38.51
C THR A 612 -1.52 -33.74 37.79
N ALA A 613 -1.56 -34.45 36.66
CA ALA A 613 -0.39 -34.61 35.81
C ALA A 613 0.04 -33.27 35.22
N SER A 614 1.34 -33.09 34.97
CA SER A 614 1.85 -31.86 34.38
C SER A 614 3.04 -32.11 33.46
N MET A 615 3.19 -31.25 32.46
CA MET A 615 4.40 -31.13 31.66
C MET A 615 4.70 -29.64 31.44
N VAL A 616 5.94 -29.25 31.63
CA VAL A 616 6.40 -27.86 31.46
C VAL A 616 7.58 -27.82 30.50
N VAL A 617 7.55 -26.86 29.57
CA VAL A 617 8.66 -26.60 28.64
C VAL A 617 9.45 -25.38 29.12
N ALA A 618 10.77 -25.46 29.08
CA ALA A 618 11.65 -24.33 29.34
C ALA A 618 12.87 -24.34 28.41
N GLU A 619 13.41 -23.17 28.10
CA GLU A 619 14.68 -23.02 27.38
C GLU A 619 15.85 -23.34 28.33
N LEU A 620 16.68 -24.30 27.95
CA LEU A 620 17.90 -24.68 28.69
C LEU A 620 19.14 -23.99 28.13
N ALA A 621 19.23 -23.89 26.81
CA ALA A 621 20.31 -23.19 26.14
C ALA A 621 19.83 -22.59 24.82
N LYS A 622 19.88 -21.26 24.72
CA LYS A 622 19.63 -20.52 23.49
C LYS A 622 20.64 -20.91 22.41
N GLY A 623 20.15 -21.31 21.24
CA GLY A 623 20.97 -21.62 20.08
C GLY A 623 21.75 -20.39 19.59
N THR A 624 23.06 -20.56 19.40
CA THR A 624 23.97 -19.43 19.08
C THR A 624 24.67 -19.56 17.73
N LYS A 625 24.46 -20.68 17.03
CA LYS A 625 24.93 -20.88 15.66
C LYS A 625 24.31 -19.84 14.73
N ALA A 626 25.08 -19.31 13.80
CA ALA A 626 24.56 -18.47 12.73
C ALA A 626 23.48 -19.20 11.93
N ASN A 627 22.44 -18.49 11.51
CA ASN A 627 21.43 -18.96 10.58
C ASN A 627 21.45 -18.07 9.33
N ILE A 628 22.54 -18.14 8.56
CA ILE A 628 22.84 -17.20 7.47
C ILE A 628 22.63 -17.89 6.12
N GLU A 629 22.08 -17.16 5.15
CA GLU A 629 21.91 -17.64 3.78
C GLU A 629 23.24 -18.11 3.17
N CYS A 630 23.22 -19.34 2.65
CA CYS A 630 24.39 -20.04 2.12
C CYS A 630 25.58 -20.04 3.09
N SER A 631 25.35 -19.99 4.41
CA SER A 631 26.38 -19.92 5.45
C SER A 631 27.37 -18.76 5.26
N ALA A 632 26.99 -17.73 4.49
CA ALA A 632 27.88 -16.69 3.95
C ALA A 632 29.09 -17.22 3.15
N ARG A 633 28.98 -18.44 2.58
CA ARG A 633 30.01 -19.14 1.80
C ARG A 633 29.52 -19.57 0.41
N GLY A 634 28.47 -18.93 -0.07
CA GLY A 634 27.98 -19.07 -1.43
C GLY A 634 27.08 -17.91 -1.84
N VAL A 635 26.73 -17.88 -3.11
CA VAL A 635 25.74 -16.95 -3.67
C VAL A 635 24.44 -17.69 -3.91
N CYS A 636 23.34 -17.11 -3.44
CA CYS A 636 22.01 -17.66 -3.67
C CYS A 636 21.53 -17.35 -5.09
N ASP A 637 21.23 -18.39 -5.88
CA ASP A 637 20.46 -18.23 -7.11
C ASP A 637 18.98 -18.12 -6.77
N ARG A 638 18.43 -16.91 -6.92
CA ARG A 638 17.02 -16.61 -6.62
C ARG A 638 16.02 -17.29 -7.58
N THR A 639 16.48 -17.84 -8.70
CA THR A 639 15.62 -18.56 -9.65
C THR A 639 15.45 -20.03 -9.29
N THR A 640 16.51 -20.64 -8.74
CA THR A 640 16.52 -22.07 -8.39
C THR A 640 16.40 -22.32 -6.89
N GLY A 641 16.82 -21.38 -6.05
CA GLY A 641 16.94 -21.53 -4.59
C GLY A 641 18.23 -22.24 -4.18
N VAL A 642 19.18 -22.42 -5.09
CA VAL A 642 20.42 -23.17 -4.83
C VAL A 642 21.54 -22.23 -4.44
N CYS A 643 22.30 -22.60 -3.40
CA CYS A 643 23.56 -21.93 -3.07
C CYS A 643 24.67 -22.40 -4.01
N ALA A 644 25.20 -21.47 -4.81
CA ALA A 644 26.46 -21.66 -5.50
C ALA A 644 27.61 -21.44 -4.51
N CYS A 645 28.14 -22.53 -3.95
CA CYS A 645 29.20 -22.47 -2.95
C CYS A 645 30.52 -21.97 -3.53
N PHE A 646 31.24 -21.17 -2.74
CA PHE A 646 32.61 -20.77 -3.05
C PHE A 646 33.56 -21.98 -3.02
N PRO A 647 34.74 -21.89 -3.67
CA PRO A 647 35.74 -22.93 -3.58
C PRO A 647 36.06 -23.29 -2.13
N TYR A 648 36.25 -24.59 -1.87
CA TYR A 648 36.49 -25.19 -0.54
C TYR A 648 35.25 -25.25 0.38
N PHE A 649 34.07 -24.87 -0.10
CA PHE A 649 32.84 -25.03 0.66
C PHE A 649 31.91 -26.02 -0.04
N LEU A 650 31.31 -26.89 0.76
CA LEU A 650 30.29 -27.85 0.34
C LEU A 650 29.11 -27.79 1.33
N SER A 651 28.05 -28.50 0.98
CA SER A 651 26.89 -28.70 1.83
C SER A 651 27.24 -29.35 3.17
N SER A 652 26.67 -28.85 4.26
CA SER A 652 26.89 -29.36 5.61
C SER A 652 25.77 -30.30 6.10
N ASP A 653 26.00 -30.95 7.23
CA ASP A 653 24.99 -31.65 8.04
C ASP A 653 24.36 -30.73 9.13
N GLY A 654 24.79 -29.48 9.24
CA GLY A 654 24.40 -28.54 10.32
C GLY A 654 25.19 -28.69 11.64
N ALA A 655 26.06 -29.71 11.73
CA ALA A 655 26.92 -30.00 12.88
C ALA A 655 28.42 -29.85 12.55
N GLY A 656 28.75 -29.27 11.39
CA GLY A 656 30.12 -29.03 10.93
C GLY A 656 30.72 -30.19 10.13
N GLY A 657 29.96 -31.26 9.91
CA GLY A 657 30.31 -32.36 9.02
C GLY A 657 29.80 -32.15 7.58
N LEU A 658 30.27 -33.00 6.68
CA LEU A 658 29.78 -33.06 5.30
C LEU A 658 28.35 -33.61 5.32
N GLY A 659 27.42 -32.91 4.68
CA GLY A 659 26.01 -33.33 4.65
C GLY A 659 25.29 -32.85 3.40
N ARG A 660 23.96 -32.93 3.40
CA ARG A 660 23.13 -32.69 2.21
C ARG A 660 22.34 -31.38 2.22
N ARG A 661 22.39 -30.57 3.28
CA ARG A 661 21.64 -29.30 3.47
C ARG A 661 21.71 -28.28 2.33
N GLY A 662 22.76 -28.26 1.52
CA GLY A 662 22.92 -27.31 0.42
C GLY A 662 23.25 -25.87 0.85
N ASP A 663 23.78 -25.69 2.06
CA ASP A 663 24.03 -24.39 2.71
C ASP A 663 25.47 -23.87 2.60
N CYS A 664 26.39 -24.60 1.95
CA CYS A 664 27.81 -24.26 1.91
C CYS A 664 28.50 -24.19 3.30
N GLY A 665 27.95 -24.86 4.31
CA GLY A 665 28.42 -24.81 5.69
C GLY A 665 29.57 -25.76 6.03
N TYR A 666 30.07 -26.58 5.09
CA TYR A 666 31.18 -27.52 5.35
C TYR A 666 32.48 -27.07 4.68
N ILE A 667 33.58 -27.06 5.43
CA ILE A 667 34.92 -26.77 4.92
C ILE A 667 35.51 -28.03 4.30
N SER A 668 35.61 -28.04 2.97
CA SER A 668 36.25 -29.11 2.22
C SER A 668 37.78 -28.98 2.27
N PRO A 669 38.51 -30.09 2.52
CA PRO A 669 39.97 -30.10 2.46
C PRO A 669 40.51 -29.97 1.02
N TYR A 670 39.64 -30.14 0.01
CA TYR A 670 39.98 -30.00 -1.40
C TYR A 670 39.16 -28.86 -2.02
N PRO A 671 39.71 -28.14 -3.02
CA PRO A 671 38.92 -27.17 -3.77
C PRO A 671 37.72 -27.90 -4.36
N SER A 672 36.52 -27.48 -3.97
CA SER A 672 35.28 -27.95 -4.57
C SER A 672 35.31 -27.54 -6.05
N VAL A 673 35.47 -28.51 -6.94
CA VAL A 673 35.21 -28.28 -8.36
C VAL A 673 33.71 -28.08 -8.45
N THR A 674 33.27 -26.93 -8.95
CA THR A 674 31.87 -26.74 -9.35
C THR A 674 31.52 -27.89 -10.28
N LEU A 675 30.73 -28.86 -9.80
CA LEU A 675 30.02 -29.79 -10.67
C LEU A 675 28.98 -28.91 -11.36
N SER A 676 29.32 -28.48 -12.58
CA SER A 676 28.48 -27.71 -13.48
C SER A 676 27.14 -28.37 -13.74
#